data_AF-A0A1I0W8P6-F1
#
_entry.id   AF-A0A1I0W8P6-F1
#
_cell.length_a   1.000
_cell.length_b   1.000
_cell.length_c   1.000
_cell.angle_alpha   90.00
_cell.angle_beta   90.00
_cell.angle_gamma   90.00
#
_symmetry.space_group_name_H-M   'P 1'
#
loop_
_entity.id
_entity.type
_entity.pdbx_description
1 polymer ?
#
loop_
_entity_poly.entity_id
_entity_poly.type
_entity_poly.pdbx_seq_one_letter_code
_entity_poly.pdbx_strand_id
1 'polypeptide(L)'
;MKCKKLINKICLSFLFMVMGFILIPIYSNAYNSSQIMVSLGDSYSSGEGVEPFYGQEDDPGKKIENEDWVTHRSQNSWPGKLKLPGNTKKNADLKNSKWFFAAASGAKTQHMDKLNLDKKEMLKKEVCYAYNRPGSNSLEYFTKIYNYEYFFKVFDEEALKNKHIDYVTLTLGGNDVDFSQIITIAVAQPGTVMTAILKNKIAEIKADISTTEKNLERVYKGIRNKTDNDTKIIVAGYPHLISDNGGVFFTDEEARIINNDGVDYFNNNVIKKIVNRQPGNIYYVDVVDEFKGHEAYSSDPYINPIMILQNEDINALKIPPISEYSIHPNNKGTDAYARCVQRKIDSLAGNYEWVSNTNGTLVITNYNGTQESITLPTYIDNKKVIGIDSIGNKDSFKNIKTIKFPEGIWGVISDSFRNRTNLKEVYFEGSGLVFDSAFENCPNLTTVTFNDFTSIDKNAFKDCINLKSVNVNYTVGEGSQILPSAFENCKNLIHIDLDKFSWICASAFKNCTSLSSVTLSNKLTAIGENAFIGCTALKGISIPKSVTIIGNSAFEDCKSLMHVELPERLGKIESATFRGCTGLKDINIPVSVKEIGSRTFEDCTSLTNVKLSEGLEKIGSATFCGCTALKEIRIPASVKTIGESAFSYCKSLTHAELKEGLETIEESTFEKCTGLKDIRIPTSVKTIGADAFYECKSLTHAELKEGLETIEGWAFANCTALKDISIPKSVKTIGSWAFGSCNSLMHAELSEGLETIGDGTFSECTALIDIRVPKSVKTIGVSAFKDCKNLTYAELQEGLVKIEGNAFYNCEKLKEINIPKSVKTIGRWAFGYCKSLTRAELQEGLGKIEDYTFCNCFNLKEIRIPKSVKTIGESAFCSCWHLKQAELPEGLETIGDTAFQWCGGLEAIKIPKSVKKIGKNPWLECEIVNIQVDSSNKKYDSRNNCNGIIETATNTLIVAGYKTLIPKGVNTVKSSAINTCHGIYYDIYLPKHINKIINDSNVCHIKGFYDSYAEKYAKSNGIEFIPIIKYTVELYDDSKLIGKKDVDGKEKNKYGIYTGDCPWFSTAEKKGYELLGYNTKKDGSGKLYTFSDGLYKLTRVENSTVKLYAQWKIKKYKITYNLNGGKNNADNPTTYTVKTKTIKLKNPTRQGYSFVGWYTDKDYKKKLENNEIKQGSVGNKTLYAKWKKNGTSNKQEITADEM
;
A
#
# COMPACT_ATOMS: atom_id res chain seq x y z
N MET A 1 19.55 36.26 -70.55
CA MET A 1 19.30 37.69 -70.34
C MET A 1 18.39 37.85 -69.13
N LYS A 2 18.92 38.48 -68.08
CA LYS A 2 18.26 39.27 -67.04
C LYS A 2 16.92 38.80 -66.42
N CYS A 3 17.01 38.70 -65.10
CA CYS A 3 16.11 39.30 -64.11
C CYS A 3 14.81 38.55 -63.81
N LYS A 4 14.35 38.44 -62.57
CA LYS A 4 14.83 38.98 -61.27
C LYS A 4 13.89 38.41 -60.22
N LYS A 5 14.44 38.09 -59.05
CA LYS A 5 13.81 38.18 -57.71
C LYS A 5 12.58 37.28 -57.52
N LEU A 6 12.45 36.51 -56.46
CA LEU A 6 12.89 36.70 -55.09
C LEU A 6 12.81 35.28 -54.50
N ILE A 7 13.90 34.69 -54.03
CA ILE A 7 14.46 35.00 -52.72
C ILE A 7 13.35 34.89 -51.66
N ASN A 8 13.15 33.69 -51.13
CA ASN A 8 13.90 33.32 -49.94
C ASN A 8 13.90 31.80 -49.87
N LYS A 9 14.97 31.23 -50.41
CA LYS A 9 16.20 30.93 -49.65
C LYS A 9 15.95 29.66 -48.83
N ILE A 10 16.14 28.50 -49.44
CA ILE A 10 17.44 27.96 -49.88
C ILE A 10 18.40 27.96 -48.70
N CYS A 11 18.79 26.75 -48.32
CA CYS A 11 20.17 26.30 -48.18
C CYS A 11 20.13 25.08 -47.27
N LEU A 12 20.81 23.99 -47.52
CA LEU A 12 21.72 23.55 -48.58
C LEU A 12 22.04 22.13 -48.06
N SER A 13 21.76 21.09 -48.82
CA SER A 13 22.81 20.39 -49.56
C SER A 13 23.90 19.75 -48.68
N PHE A 14 24.05 18.43 -48.89
CA PHE A 14 25.34 17.74 -48.99
C PHE A 14 26.14 17.57 -47.68
N LEU A 15 26.24 16.33 -47.17
CA LEU A 15 27.32 15.39 -47.54
C LEU A 15 27.22 14.05 -46.76
N PHE A 16 27.38 12.95 -47.51
CA PHE A 16 28.02 11.65 -47.19
C PHE A 16 28.75 11.52 -45.82
N MET A 17 28.83 10.39 -45.11
CA MET A 17 28.92 8.95 -45.47
C MET A 17 28.86 8.11 -44.18
N VAL A 18 28.48 6.82 -44.26
CA VAL A 18 29.04 5.61 -43.58
C VAL A 18 27.96 4.57 -43.19
N MET A 19 28.04 3.45 -43.90
CA MET A 19 27.77 2.03 -43.58
C MET A 19 26.55 1.57 -42.78
N GLY A 20 25.91 0.52 -43.30
CA GLY A 20 25.36 -0.57 -42.49
C GLY A 20 24.08 -1.19 -43.03
N PHE A 21 24.20 -2.27 -43.81
CA PHE A 21 23.11 -3.12 -44.27
C PHE A 21 22.14 -3.52 -43.14
N ILE A 22 20.83 -3.28 -43.31
CA ILE A 22 19.76 -4.09 -42.74
C ILE A 22 18.60 -4.20 -43.74
N LEU A 23 18.25 -5.45 -44.04
CA LEU A 23 17.02 -5.92 -44.67
C LEU A 23 15.75 -5.23 -44.14
N ILE A 24 14.87 -4.73 -45.01
CA ILE A 24 13.42 -4.87 -44.79
C ILE A 24 12.74 -5.16 -46.14
N PRO A 25 11.97 -6.25 -46.24
CA PRO A 25 11.23 -6.66 -47.43
C PRO A 25 9.99 -5.79 -47.68
N ILE A 26 9.61 -5.79 -48.96
CA ILE A 26 8.31 -5.43 -49.49
C ILE A 26 7.21 -6.04 -48.60
N TYR A 27 6.37 -5.19 -48.01
CA TYR A 27 5.15 -5.64 -47.34
C TYR A 27 4.29 -6.41 -48.35
N SER A 28 4.06 -7.69 -48.08
CA SER A 28 3.02 -8.47 -48.74
C SER A 28 1.66 -8.02 -48.20
N ASN A 29 0.86 -7.42 -49.08
CA ASN A 29 -0.58 -7.32 -48.88
C ASN A 29 -1.21 -8.67 -49.21
N ALA A 30 -1.71 -9.38 -48.20
CA ALA A 30 -2.64 -10.50 -48.39
C ALA A 30 -3.70 -10.55 -47.27
N TYR A 31 -4.44 -9.44 -47.09
CA TYR A 31 -5.85 -9.50 -46.67
C TYR A 31 -6.69 -9.41 -47.95
N ASN A 32 -6.75 -10.48 -48.77
CA ASN A 32 -7.59 -10.50 -49.99
C ASN A 32 -7.59 -11.86 -50.74
N SER A 33 -7.70 -13.02 -50.08
CA SER A 33 -8.17 -14.22 -50.78
C SER A 33 -9.70 -14.25 -50.70
N SER A 34 -10.35 -14.31 -51.86
CA SER A 34 -11.81 -14.41 -51.95
C SER A 34 -12.22 -15.77 -51.39
N GLN A 35 -12.92 -15.81 -50.25
CA GLN A 35 -13.39 -17.09 -49.72
C GLN A 35 -14.52 -17.61 -50.63
N ILE A 36 -14.52 -18.91 -50.89
CA ILE A 36 -15.43 -19.52 -51.85
C ILE A 36 -16.27 -20.58 -51.15
N MET A 37 -17.60 -20.44 -51.26
CA MET A 37 -18.56 -21.41 -50.78
C MET A 37 -19.43 -21.91 -51.91
N VAL A 38 -19.41 -23.21 -52.16
CA VAL A 38 -20.28 -23.88 -53.14
C VAL A 38 -21.41 -24.57 -52.39
N SER A 39 -22.68 -24.46 -52.84
CA SER A 39 -23.80 -25.15 -52.21
C SER A 39 -24.48 -26.09 -53.18
N LEU A 40 -24.31 -27.39 -52.99
CA LEU A 40 -24.89 -28.41 -53.86
C LEU A 40 -26.19 -28.96 -53.27
N GLY A 41 -27.12 -29.39 -54.12
CA GLY A 41 -28.41 -29.92 -53.71
C GLY A 41 -29.48 -28.84 -53.49
N ASP A 42 -30.61 -29.24 -52.89
CA ASP A 42 -31.76 -28.35 -52.70
C ASP A 42 -31.44 -27.23 -51.70
N SER A 43 -31.19 -26.03 -52.22
CA SER A 43 -31.08 -24.81 -51.44
C SER A 43 -32.49 -24.37 -51.02
N TYR A 44 -33.02 -25.00 -49.97
CA TYR A 44 -34.34 -24.69 -49.41
C TYR A 44 -34.52 -23.18 -49.28
N SER A 45 -35.50 -22.62 -50.01
CA SER A 45 -35.92 -21.22 -49.98
C SER A 45 -37.36 -21.12 -49.51
N SER A 46 -37.72 -19.99 -48.90
CA SER A 46 -38.96 -19.83 -48.14
C SER A 46 -40.28 -19.98 -48.90
N GLY A 47 -40.27 -20.05 -50.24
CA GLY A 47 -41.46 -20.22 -51.10
C GLY A 47 -42.52 -19.10 -51.04
N GLU A 48 -42.50 -18.22 -50.03
CA GLU A 48 -43.43 -17.11 -49.84
C GLU A 48 -43.27 -16.04 -50.94
N GLY A 49 -44.30 -15.89 -51.81
CA GLY A 49 -44.46 -14.74 -52.71
C GLY A 49 -43.69 -14.75 -54.04
N VAL A 50 -43.47 -15.91 -54.68
CA VAL A 50 -42.63 -16.02 -55.89
C VAL A 50 -43.47 -16.31 -57.16
N GLU A 51 -43.42 -15.42 -58.16
CA GLU A 51 -43.88 -15.70 -59.53
C GLU A 51 -42.92 -16.67 -60.28
N PRO A 52 -43.37 -17.40 -61.32
CA PRO A 52 -42.57 -18.38 -62.07
C PRO A 52 -41.20 -17.81 -62.51
N PHE A 53 -40.11 -18.52 -62.18
CA PHE A 53 -38.75 -17.98 -62.25
C PHE A 53 -38.04 -18.24 -63.60
N TYR A 54 -37.35 -17.22 -64.14
CA TYR A 54 -36.56 -17.28 -65.39
C TYR A 54 -35.32 -18.22 -65.25
N GLY A 55 -35.04 -19.02 -66.28
CA GLY A 55 -33.80 -19.80 -66.40
C GLY A 55 -33.76 -21.15 -65.67
N GLN A 56 -34.90 -21.67 -65.18
CA GLN A 56 -34.98 -22.99 -64.55
C GLN A 56 -34.56 -24.15 -65.50
N GLU A 57 -34.75 -23.96 -66.81
CA GLU A 57 -34.41 -24.90 -67.88
C GLU A 57 -32.97 -24.72 -68.41
N ASP A 58 -32.23 -23.71 -67.94
CA ASP A 58 -30.87 -23.46 -68.43
C ASP A 58 -29.87 -24.52 -67.95
N ASP A 59 -28.78 -24.68 -68.71
CA ASP A 59 -27.69 -25.57 -68.33
C ASP A 59 -27.06 -25.16 -66.97
N PRO A 60 -26.80 -26.10 -66.04
CA PRO A 60 -26.13 -25.85 -64.77
C PRO A 60 -24.87 -24.96 -64.83
N GLY A 61 -24.03 -25.06 -65.88
CA GLY A 61 -22.87 -24.18 -66.06
C GLY A 61 -23.28 -22.74 -66.40
N LYS A 62 -24.29 -22.56 -67.26
CA LYS A 62 -24.85 -21.24 -67.62
C LYS A 62 -25.62 -20.57 -66.48
N LYS A 63 -26.23 -21.37 -65.60
CA LYS A 63 -26.91 -20.88 -64.38
C LYS A 63 -25.95 -20.20 -63.40
N ILE A 64 -24.69 -20.65 -63.36
CA ILE A 64 -23.63 -20.07 -62.52
C ILE A 64 -23.17 -18.71 -63.05
N GLU A 65 -23.30 -18.47 -64.37
CA GLU A 65 -22.98 -17.19 -65.01
C GLU A 65 -24.12 -16.16 -64.91
N ASN A 66 -25.35 -16.60 -64.62
CA ASN A 66 -26.52 -15.73 -64.54
C ASN A 66 -26.65 -15.10 -63.13
N GLU A 67 -26.25 -13.84 -63.00
CA GLU A 67 -26.28 -13.09 -61.74
C GLU A 67 -27.67 -12.97 -61.11
N ASP A 68 -28.74 -12.88 -61.92
CA ASP A 68 -30.13 -12.81 -61.43
C ASP A 68 -30.60 -14.17 -60.92
N TRP A 69 -30.16 -15.25 -61.57
CA TRP A 69 -30.40 -16.64 -61.15
C TRP A 69 -29.76 -16.93 -59.77
N VAL A 70 -28.49 -16.54 -59.61
CA VAL A 70 -27.72 -16.69 -58.37
C VAL A 70 -28.24 -15.76 -57.25
N THR A 71 -28.70 -14.54 -57.58
CA THR A 71 -29.23 -13.59 -56.60
C THR A 71 -30.60 -14.03 -56.04
N HIS A 72 -31.49 -14.54 -56.89
CA HIS A 72 -32.83 -14.98 -56.49
C HIS A 72 -32.81 -16.19 -55.54
N ARG A 73 -31.97 -17.20 -55.82
CA ARG A 73 -31.81 -18.39 -54.97
C ARG A 73 -30.95 -18.13 -53.74
N SER A 74 -30.24 -17.02 -53.58
CA SER A 74 -29.36 -16.77 -52.42
C SER A 74 -30.04 -15.99 -51.29
N GLN A 75 -30.81 -14.93 -51.53
CA GLN A 75 -31.33 -14.07 -50.44
C GLN A 75 -32.29 -14.78 -49.49
N ASN A 76 -33.17 -15.62 -50.04
CA ASN A 76 -34.21 -16.32 -49.27
C ASN A 76 -33.91 -17.80 -49.03
N SER A 77 -32.75 -18.31 -49.44
CA SER A 77 -32.32 -19.67 -49.13
C SER A 77 -31.42 -19.71 -47.91
N TRP A 78 -31.39 -20.87 -47.25
CA TRP A 78 -30.56 -21.02 -46.07
C TRP A 78 -29.06 -20.80 -46.35
N PRO A 79 -28.45 -21.22 -47.48
CA PRO A 79 -27.02 -20.97 -47.72
C PRO A 79 -26.68 -19.50 -47.95
N GLY A 80 -27.57 -18.72 -48.55
CA GLY A 80 -27.32 -17.29 -48.73
C GLY A 80 -27.60 -16.46 -47.47
N LYS A 81 -28.29 -17.03 -46.48
CA LYS A 81 -28.39 -16.48 -45.12
C LYS A 81 -27.15 -16.73 -44.25
N LEU A 82 -26.22 -17.59 -44.68
CA LEU A 82 -24.97 -17.88 -43.97
C LEU A 82 -23.96 -16.73 -44.06
N LYS A 83 -22.99 -16.72 -43.15
CA LYS A 83 -21.81 -15.86 -43.14
C LYS A 83 -20.59 -16.76 -43.06
N LEU A 84 -19.68 -16.70 -44.01
CA LEU A 84 -18.42 -17.43 -43.87
C LEU A 84 -17.48 -16.75 -42.85
N PRO A 85 -16.57 -17.51 -42.22
CA PRO A 85 -15.71 -17.00 -41.17
C PRO A 85 -14.78 -15.88 -41.65
N GLY A 86 -14.78 -14.75 -40.96
CA GLY A 86 -14.00 -13.56 -41.38
C GLY A 86 -14.75 -12.59 -42.29
N ASN A 87 -16.00 -12.90 -42.68
CA ASN A 87 -16.89 -12.01 -43.40
C ASN A 87 -17.94 -11.36 -42.47
N THR A 88 -18.30 -10.10 -42.72
CA THR A 88 -19.27 -9.33 -41.92
C THR A 88 -20.69 -9.36 -42.49
N LYS A 89 -20.82 -9.68 -43.79
CA LYS A 89 -22.09 -9.68 -44.54
C LYS A 89 -22.61 -11.11 -44.75
N LYS A 90 -23.93 -11.27 -44.94
CA LYS A 90 -24.49 -12.57 -45.35
C LYS A 90 -24.02 -12.89 -46.76
N ASN A 91 -23.97 -14.17 -47.10
CA ASN A 91 -23.55 -14.64 -48.42
C ASN A 91 -24.37 -13.99 -49.55
N ALA A 92 -25.66 -13.73 -49.32
CA ALA A 92 -26.52 -13.05 -50.30
C ALA A 92 -26.26 -11.54 -50.46
N ASP A 93 -25.59 -10.89 -49.48
CA ASP A 93 -25.27 -9.47 -49.50
C ASP A 93 -23.92 -9.18 -50.21
N LEU A 94 -23.24 -10.22 -50.70
CA LEU A 94 -21.89 -10.18 -51.28
C LEU A 94 -21.86 -10.14 -52.80
N LYS A 95 -22.99 -9.79 -53.44
CA LYS A 95 -23.28 -9.83 -54.89
C LYS A 95 -22.11 -9.43 -55.83
N ASN A 96 -21.26 -8.48 -55.43
CA ASN A 96 -20.18 -7.91 -56.27
C ASN A 96 -18.75 -8.17 -55.73
N SER A 97 -18.62 -8.90 -54.63
CA SER A 97 -17.34 -9.39 -54.13
C SER A 97 -17.21 -10.85 -54.56
N LYS A 98 -16.06 -11.29 -55.07
CA LYS A 98 -15.87 -12.61 -55.70
C LYS A 98 -16.21 -13.80 -54.77
N TRP A 99 -17.49 -14.16 -54.69
CA TRP A 99 -18.06 -15.29 -53.96
C TRP A 99 -18.98 -16.04 -54.92
N PHE A 100 -18.81 -17.35 -55.08
CA PHE A 100 -19.55 -18.14 -56.08
C PHE A 100 -20.57 -19.05 -55.40
N PHE A 101 -21.78 -18.54 -55.17
CA PHE A 101 -22.92 -19.38 -54.82
C PHE A 101 -23.41 -20.11 -56.08
N ALA A 102 -22.86 -21.29 -56.35
CA ALA A 102 -23.37 -22.20 -57.36
C ALA A 102 -24.34 -23.18 -56.69
N ALA A 103 -25.64 -22.92 -56.80
CA ALA A 103 -26.68 -23.88 -56.45
C ALA A 103 -26.90 -24.84 -57.61
N ALA A 104 -26.76 -26.14 -57.38
CA ALA A 104 -27.23 -27.16 -58.31
C ALA A 104 -28.44 -27.86 -57.66
N SER A 105 -29.65 -27.34 -57.92
CA SER A 105 -30.91 -28.04 -57.56
C SER A 105 -31.48 -28.71 -58.80
N GLY A 106 -31.67 -30.02 -58.73
CA GLY A 106 -32.32 -30.81 -59.79
C GLY A 106 -33.51 -31.53 -59.19
N ALA A 107 -34.66 -30.86 -59.07
CA ALA A 107 -35.87 -31.59 -58.72
C ALA A 107 -36.18 -32.60 -59.86
N LYS A 108 -36.33 -33.87 -59.47
CA LYS A 108 -36.27 -35.17 -60.20
C LYS A 108 -34.88 -35.75 -60.49
N THR A 109 -34.37 -36.46 -59.49
CA THR A 109 -33.24 -37.42 -59.53
C THR A 109 -33.48 -38.67 -60.40
N GLN A 110 -34.67 -38.87 -61.00
CA GLN A 110 -34.88 -39.86 -62.08
C GLN A 110 -34.35 -39.42 -63.46
N HIS A 111 -33.83 -38.19 -63.59
CA HIS A 111 -33.21 -37.69 -64.82
C HIS A 111 -31.70 -37.46 -64.76
N MET A 112 -31.01 -38.11 -63.81
CA MET A 112 -29.57 -38.39 -63.98
C MET A 112 -29.26 -39.26 -65.21
N ASP A 113 -30.25 -39.68 -66.03
CA ASP A 113 -30.04 -40.53 -67.22
C ASP A 113 -30.52 -39.94 -68.56
N LYS A 114 -31.04 -38.71 -68.64
CA LYS A 114 -31.59 -38.20 -69.92
C LYS A 114 -31.33 -36.73 -70.16
N LEU A 115 -30.27 -36.43 -70.91
CA LEU A 115 -30.13 -35.17 -71.63
C LEU A 115 -29.28 -35.36 -72.90
N ASN A 116 -29.95 -35.60 -74.04
CA ASN A 116 -29.82 -34.71 -75.19
C ASN A 116 -30.93 -34.99 -76.21
N LEU A 117 -31.91 -34.08 -76.29
CA LEU A 117 -33.11 -34.21 -77.11
C LEU A 117 -32.94 -33.72 -78.56
N ASP A 118 -31.76 -33.22 -78.94
CA ASP A 118 -31.54 -32.69 -80.30
C ASP A 118 -31.00 -33.71 -81.32
N LYS A 119 -30.74 -34.96 -80.92
CA LYS A 119 -30.46 -36.08 -81.87
C LYS A 119 -31.69 -36.93 -82.21
N LYS A 120 -32.89 -36.54 -81.76
CA LYS A 120 -34.14 -37.32 -81.93
C LYS A 120 -34.76 -37.24 -83.33
N GLU A 121 -34.27 -36.35 -84.21
CA GLU A 121 -34.66 -36.27 -85.62
C GLU A 121 -33.78 -37.13 -86.56
N MET A 122 -32.54 -37.47 -86.18
CA MET A 122 -31.66 -38.32 -87.01
C MET A 122 -31.87 -39.83 -86.83
N LEU A 123 -32.41 -40.29 -85.68
CA LEU A 123 -32.62 -41.73 -85.41
C LEU A 123 -34.06 -42.21 -85.56
N LYS A 124 -35.01 -41.31 -85.87
CA LYS A 124 -36.33 -41.69 -86.38
C LYS A 124 -36.29 -42.29 -87.80
N LYS A 125 -35.16 -42.16 -88.52
CA LYS A 125 -35.02 -42.66 -89.89
C LYS A 125 -34.41 -44.06 -90.03
N GLU A 126 -33.90 -44.71 -88.97
CA GLU A 126 -33.19 -45.99 -89.14
C GLU A 126 -33.58 -47.18 -88.26
N VAL A 127 -34.60 -47.12 -87.38
CA VAL A 127 -35.09 -48.36 -86.74
C VAL A 127 -36.61 -48.45 -86.75
N CYS A 128 -37.15 -48.40 -87.97
CA CYS A 128 -38.40 -49.06 -88.35
C CYS A 128 -38.16 -50.46 -88.96
N TYR A 129 -37.05 -51.15 -88.64
CA TYR A 129 -36.76 -52.46 -89.27
C TYR A 129 -36.35 -53.62 -88.37
N ALA A 130 -36.68 -53.62 -87.08
CA ALA A 130 -36.45 -54.82 -86.26
C ALA A 130 -37.54 -55.09 -85.22
N TYR A 131 -38.80 -55.06 -85.66
CA TYR A 131 -39.84 -55.89 -85.07
C TYR A 131 -39.70 -57.30 -85.67
N ASN A 132 -39.01 -58.20 -84.96
CA ASN A 132 -39.31 -59.65 -84.91
C ASN A 132 -38.15 -60.43 -84.28
N ARG A 133 -38.21 -60.67 -82.97
CA ARG A 133 -37.80 -61.94 -82.35
C ARG A 133 -38.30 -62.03 -80.90
N PRO A 134 -38.96 -63.13 -80.51
CA PRO A 134 -39.29 -63.42 -79.13
C PRO A 134 -38.06 -63.98 -78.39
N GLY A 135 -37.82 -63.50 -77.17
CA GLY A 135 -36.82 -64.05 -76.26
C GLY A 135 -35.41 -63.47 -76.38
N SER A 136 -35.18 -62.28 -75.80
CA SER A 136 -33.85 -61.87 -75.35
C SER A 136 -33.96 -60.84 -74.23
N ASN A 137 -33.49 -61.21 -73.04
CA ASN A 137 -33.29 -60.35 -71.88
C ASN A 137 -32.42 -59.13 -72.23
N SER A 138 -32.87 -57.93 -71.90
CA SER A 138 -31.99 -56.74 -71.86
C SER A 138 -32.46 -55.69 -70.84
N LEU A 139 -32.84 -56.14 -69.62
CA LEU A 139 -32.87 -55.25 -68.45
C LEU A 139 -31.44 -54.91 -67.96
N GLU A 140 -30.43 -55.62 -68.47
CA GLU A 140 -29.01 -55.47 -68.10
C GLU A 140 -28.22 -54.46 -68.94
N TYR A 141 -28.84 -53.80 -69.93
CA TYR A 141 -28.15 -52.87 -70.83
C TYR A 141 -28.38 -51.38 -70.51
N PHE A 142 -29.24 -51.06 -69.54
CA PHE A 142 -29.56 -49.67 -69.16
C PHE A 142 -28.81 -49.16 -67.92
N THR A 143 -27.99 -50.00 -67.27
CA THR A 143 -27.37 -49.70 -65.96
C THR A 143 -25.92 -49.25 -66.00
N LYS A 144 -25.38 -48.79 -67.13
CA LYS A 144 -23.99 -48.32 -67.17
C LYS A 144 -23.80 -47.02 -67.94
N ILE A 145 -23.45 -46.00 -67.16
CA ILE A 145 -22.49 -44.91 -67.40
C ILE A 145 -23.07 -43.47 -67.50
N TYR A 146 -22.93 -42.78 -66.35
CA TYR A 146 -22.60 -41.37 -66.07
C TYR A 146 -23.61 -40.25 -66.33
N ASN A 147 -24.10 -39.65 -65.24
CA ASN A 147 -24.40 -38.21 -65.21
C ASN A 147 -24.22 -37.53 -63.84
N TYR A 148 -23.31 -38.06 -63.00
CA TYR A 148 -22.74 -37.31 -61.87
C TYR A 148 -21.74 -36.24 -62.34
N GLU A 149 -21.20 -36.38 -63.56
CA GLU A 149 -20.29 -35.39 -64.15
C GLU A 149 -20.92 -33.99 -64.18
N TYR A 150 -22.25 -33.88 -64.26
CA TYR A 150 -22.94 -32.57 -64.26
C TYR A 150 -22.80 -31.78 -62.96
N PHE A 151 -22.89 -32.44 -61.79
CA PHE A 151 -22.62 -31.78 -60.50
C PHE A 151 -21.13 -31.43 -60.37
N PHE A 152 -20.24 -32.22 -60.97
CA PHE A 152 -18.80 -31.98 -60.92
C PHE A 152 -18.32 -30.89 -61.89
N LYS A 153 -19.05 -30.65 -63.00
CA LYS A 153 -18.77 -29.56 -63.95
C LYS A 153 -18.73 -28.20 -63.27
N VAL A 154 -19.54 -27.99 -62.23
CA VAL A 154 -19.51 -26.77 -61.39
C VAL A 154 -18.08 -26.46 -60.94
N PHE A 155 -17.30 -27.47 -60.57
CA PHE A 155 -15.90 -27.29 -60.13
C PHE A 155 -14.90 -27.11 -61.29
N ASP A 156 -15.29 -27.47 -62.52
CA ASP A 156 -14.45 -27.41 -63.72
C ASP A 156 -14.58 -26.08 -64.51
N GLU A 157 -15.57 -25.24 -64.17
CA GLU A 157 -15.81 -23.93 -64.78
C GLU A 157 -14.63 -22.96 -64.58
N GLU A 158 -14.32 -22.10 -65.56
CA GLU A 158 -13.22 -21.11 -65.48
C GLU A 158 -13.32 -20.21 -64.25
N ALA A 159 -14.54 -19.95 -63.77
CA ALA A 159 -14.81 -19.16 -62.59
C ALA A 159 -14.30 -19.79 -61.28
N LEU A 160 -14.18 -21.12 -61.21
CA LEU A 160 -13.71 -21.87 -60.04
C LEU A 160 -12.36 -22.58 -60.27
N LYS A 161 -11.96 -22.73 -61.54
CA LYS A 161 -10.71 -23.36 -61.97
C LYS A 161 -9.48 -22.72 -61.30
N ASN A 162 -8.69 -23.53 -60.62
CA ASN A 162 -7.50 -23.15 -59.84
C ASN A 162 -7.75 -22.30 -58.58
N LYS A 163 -8.99 -22.22 -58.07
CA LYS A 163 -9.28 -21.55 -56.80
C LYS A 163 -9.44 -22.55 -55.66
N HIS A 164 -9.01 -22.16 -54.47
CA HIS A 164 -9.29 -22.89 -53.22
C HIS A 164 -10.77 -22.72 -52.87
N ILE A 165 -11.45 -23.81 -52.53
CA ILE A 165 -12.84 -23.79 -52.08
C ILE A 165 -12.86 -23.97 -50.57
N ASP A 166 -13.30 -22.97 -49.82
CA ASP A 166 -13.26 -23.05 -48.36
C ASP A 166 -14.34 -23.99 -47.81
N TYR A 167 -15.56 -23.89 -48.37
CA TYR A 167 -16.72 -24.63 -47.90
C TYR A 167 -17.54 -25.18 -49.06
N VAL A 168 -18.02 -26.42 -48.91
CA VAL A 168 -19.06 -26.99 -49.75
C VAL A 168 -20.23 -27.36 -48.85
N THR A 169 -21.38 -26.71 -48.98
CA THR A 169 -22.60 -27.20 -48.32
C THR A 169 -23.34 -28.17 -49.23
N LEU A 170 -23.96 -29.18 -48.64
CA LEU A 170 -24.76 -30.15 -49.35
C LEU A 170 -26.05 -30.43 -48.56
N THR A 171 -27.17 -30.39 -49.24
CA THR A 171 -28.47 -30.87 -48.76
C THR A 171 -28.97 -31.97 -49.69
N LEU A 172 -29.69 -32.92 -49.12
CA LEU A 172 -30.49 -33.90 -49.89
C LEU A 172 -31.94 -33.46 -49.84
N GLY A 173 -32.62 -33.48 -50.99
CA GLY A 173 -34.04 -33.13 -51.12
C GLY A 173 -34.95 -34.31 -50.76
N GLY A 174 -36.19 -34.03 -50.36
CA GLY A 174 -37.17 -35.07 -49.99
C GLY A 174 -37.53 -36.03 -51.12
N ASN A 175 -37.35 -35.58 -52.37
CA ASN A 175 -37.56 -36.40 -53.57
C ASN A 175 -36.42 -37.39 -53.84
N ASP A 176 -35.23 -37.19 -53.26
CA ASP A 176 -34.05 -38.01 -53.56
C ASP A 176 -34.11 -39.41 -52.94
N VAL A 177 -35.04 -39.64 -52.01
CA VAL A 177 -35.29 -40.92 -51.33
C VAL A 177 -36.78 -41.24 -51.15
N ASP A 178 -37.61 -40.69 -52.04
CA ASP A 178 -39.06 -40.93 -52.09
C ASP A 178 -39.84 -40.55 -50.80
N PHE A 179 -39.32 -39.64 -49.96
CA PHE A 179 -40.08 -39.13 -48.79
C PHE A 179 -41.35 -38.37 -49.21
N SER A 180 -41.35 -37.76 -50.39
CA SER A 180 -42.56 -37.17 -50.98
C SER A 180 -43.66 -38.21 -51.24
N GLN A 181 -43.31 -39.46 -51.58
CA GLN A 181 -44.28 -40.55 -51.69
C GLN A 181 -44.82 -40.97 -50.32
N ILE A 182 -43.97 -41.01 -49.28
CA ILE A 182 -44.39 -41.28 -47.90
C ILE A 182 -45.43 -40.24 -47.42
N ILE A 183 -45.18 -38.96 -47.67
CA ILE A 183 -46.11 -37.87 -47.32
C ILE A 183 -47.38 -37.92 -48.19
N THR A 184 -47.25 -38.18 -49.49
CA THR A 184 -48.39 -38.31 -50.42
C THR A 184 -49.32 -39.46 -50.04
N ILE A 185 -48.77 -40.62 -49.71
CA ILE A 185 -49.54 -41.79 -49.25
C ILE A 185 -50.23 -41.47 -47.94
N ALA A 186 -49.50 -40.91 -46.97
CA ALA A 186 -50.04 -40.58 -45.65
C ALA A 186 -51.20 -39.58 -45.69
N VAL A 187 -51.13 -38.58 -46.58
CA VAL A 187 -52.18 -37.57 -46.76
C VAL A 187 -53.42 -38.13 -47.48
N ALA A 188 -53.26 -39.13 -48.35
CA ALA A 188 -54.35 -39.61 -49.21
C ALA A 188 -55.40 -40.50 -48.50
N GLN A 189 -55.10 -41.14 -47.35
CA GLN A 189 -56.05 -42.03 -46.62
C GLN A 189 -55.78 -42.14 -45.08
N PRO A 190 -56.13 -41.16 -44.21
CA PRO A 190 -55.79 -41.18 -42.78
C PRO A 190 -56.47 -42.30 -41.94
N GLY A 191 -55.78 -42.95 -40.99
CA GLY A 191 -56.36 -43.90 -40.01
C GLY A 191 -55.59 -45.22 -39.75
N THR A 192 -56.11 -46.17 -38.95
CA THR A 192 -55.39 -47.38 -38.47
C THR A 192 -54.83 -48.31 -39.56
N VAL A 193 -55.43 -48.32 -40.75
CA VAL A 193 -54.95 -49.07 -41.93
C VAL A 193 -53.71 -48.39 -42.56
N MET A 194 -53.62 -47.07 -42.45
CA MET A 194 -52.53 -46.22 -42.96
C MET A 194 -51.21 -46.48 -42.24
N THR A 195 -51.23 -46.66 -40.91
CA THR A 195 -50.02 -46.98 -40.12
C THR A 195 -49.28 -48.22 -40.64
N ALA A 196 -50.01 -49.24 -41.10
CA ALA A 196 -49.42 -50.46 -41.66
C ALA A 196 -48.82 -50.23 -43.06
N ILE A 197 -49.51 -49.46 -43.91
CA ILE A 197 -49.06 -49.10 -45.26
C ILE A 197 -47.82 -48.19 -45.19
N LEU A 198 -47.83 -47.20 -44.30
CA LEU A 198 -46.68 -46.34 -43.99
C LEU A 198 -45.46 -47.15 -43.55
N LYS A 199 -45.65 -48.08 -42.60
CA LYS A 199 -44.57 -48.98 -42.15
C LYS A 199 -44.02 -49.83 -43.29
N ASN A 200 -44.88 -50.39 -44.15
CA ASN A 200 -44.45 -51.17 -45.32
C ASN A 200 -43.70 -50.32 -46.34
N LYS A 201 -44.18 -49.11 -46.65
CA LYS A 201 -43.52 -48.24 -47.62
C LYS A 201 -42.17 -47.73 -47.12
N ILE A 202 -42.09 -47.37 -45.83
CA ILE A 202 -40.81 -47.05 -45.18
C ILE A 202 -39.89 -48.28 -45.21
N ALA A 203 -40.40 -49.50 -45.01
CA ALA A 203 -39.61 -50.72 -45.13
C ALA A 203 -39.11 -50.99 -46.56
N GLU A 204 -39.91 -50.70 -47.60
CA GLU A 204 -39.49 -50.76 -49.01
C GLU A 204 -38.35 -49.77 -49.30
N ILE A 205 -38.50 -48.51 -48.88
CA ILE A 205 -37.46 -47.48 -49.04
C ILE A 205 -36.17 -47.88 -48.32
N LYS A 206 -36.29 -48.51 -47.14
CA LYS A 206 -35.15 -49.09 -46.41
C LYS A 206 -34.52 -50.28 -47.14
N ALA A 207 -35.29 -51.09 -47.87
CA ALA A 207 -34.78 -52.24 -48.61
C ALA A 207 -33.93 -51.83 -49.83
N ASP A 208 -34.32 -50.76 -50.52
CA ASP A 208 -33.60 -50.24 -51.71
C ASP A 208 -32.45 -49.27 -51.37
N ILE A 209 -32.21 -49.02 -50.08
CA ILE A 209 -31.29 -47.99 -49.60
C ILE A 209 -29.82 -48.21 -50.00
N SER A 210 -29.42 -49.45 -50.32
CA SER A 210 -28.04 -49.79 -50.68
C SER A 210 -27.55 -49.05 -51.93
N THR A 211 -28.45 -48.80 -52.90
CA THR A 211 -28.12 -48.03 -54.11
C THR A 211 -27.89 -46.56 -53.77
N THR A 212 -28.75 -45.98 -52.93
CA THR A 212 -28.61 -44.62 -52.41
C THR A 212 -27.32 -44.46 -51.60
N GLU A 213 -26.98 -45.42 -50.74
CA GLU A 213 -25.73 -45.43 -49.98
C GLU A 213 -24.50 -45.34 -50.89
N LYS A 214 -24.45 -46.18 -51.93
CA LYS A 214 -23.35 -46.20 -52.92
C LYS A 214 -23.27 -44.90 -53.73
N ASN A 215 -24.41 -44.29 -54.05
CA ASN A 215 -24.46 -43.05 -54.81
C ASN A 215 -23.98 -41.86 -53.98
N LEU A 216 -24.42 -41.74 -52.72
CA LEU A 216 -23.93 -40.73 -51.79
C LEU A 216 -22.43 -40.88 -51.53
N GLU A 217 -21.94 -42.10 -51.35
CA GLU A 217 -20.51 -42.38 -51.24
C GLU A 217 -19.73 -41.91 -52.49
N ARG A 218 -20.26 -42.15 -53.69
CA ARG A 218 -19.65 -41.69 -54.94
C ARG A 218 -19.65 -40.17 -55.06
N VAL A 219 -20.74 -39.49 -54.68
CA VAL A 219 -20.84 -38.03 -54.71
C VAL A 219 -19.84 -37.40 -53.75
N TYR A 220 -19.75 -37.89 -52.51
CA TYR A 220 -18.83 -37.34 -51.52
C TYR A 220 -17.37 -37.53 -51.95
N LYS A 221 -17.01 -38.71 -52.49
CA LYS A 221 -15.69 -38.96 -53.09
C LYS A 221 -15.42 -38.08 -54.31
N GLY A 222 -16.43 -37.85 -55.15
CA GLY A 222 -16.29 -37.04 -56.36
C GLY A 222 -16.06 -35.55 -56.06
N ILE A 223 -16.84 -34.97 -55.14
CA ILE A 223 -16.58 -33.62 -54.62
C ILE A 223 -15.17 -33.58 -54.02
N ARG A 224 -14.81 -34.61 -53.23
CA ARG A 224 -13.49 -34.70 -52.63
C ARG A 224 -12.34 -34.68 -53.62
N ASN A 225 -12.47 -35.36 -54.75
CA ASN A 225 -11.45 -35.41 -55.78
C ASN A 225 -11.34 -34.11 -56.60
N LYS A 226 -12.38 -33.26 -56.57
CA LYS A 226 -12.45 -31.98 -57.31
C LYS A 226 -12.11 -30.76 -56.45
N THR A 227 -11.85 -30.97 -55.17
CA THR A 227 -11.51 -29.92 -54.18
C THR A 227 -10.28 -30.35 -53.41
N ASP A 228 -9.54 -29.40 -52.84
CA ASP A 228 -8.38 -29.75 -52.02
C ASP A 228 -8.80 -30.36 -50.67
N ASN A 229 -7.82 -30.92 -49.96
CA ASN A 229 -8.03 -31.60 -48.67
C ASN A 229 -8.50 -30.65 -47.56
N ASP A 230 -8.25 -29.35 -47.69
CA ASP A 230 -8.58 -28.34 -46.67
C ASP A 230 -10.03 -27.86 -46.78
N THR A 231 -10.64 -28.00 -47.96
CA THR A 231 -12.05 -27.68 -48.21
C THR A 231 -13.01 -28.45 -47.29
N LYS A 232 -13.88 -27.74 -46.56
CA LYS A 232 -14.84 -28.34 -45.62
C LYS A 232 -16.18 -28.64 -46.28
N ILE A 233 -16.56 -29.92 -46.34
CA ILE A 233 -17.85 -30.35 -46.89
C ILE A 233 -18.85 -30.51 -45.75
N ILE A 234 -19.95 -29.76 -45.78
CA ILE A 234 -20.96 -29.73 -44.72
C ILE A 234 -22.27 -30.26 -45.28
N VAL A 235 -22.66 -31.43 -44.83
CA VAL A 235 -23.86 -32.16 -45.23
C VAL A 235 -24.94 -31.91 -44.19
N ALA A 236 -25.94 -31.10 -44.54
CA ALA A 236 -27.08 -30.86 -43.67
C ALA A 236 -28.07 -32.03 -43.72
N GLY A 237 -28.48 -32.48 -42.53
CA GLY A 237 -29.49 -33.50 -42.34
C GLY A 237 -30.87 -33.05 -42.79
N TYR A 238 -31.73 -34.04 -42.94
CA TYR A 238 -33.12 -33.84 -43.30
C TYR A 238 -33.94 -33.46 -42.04
N PRO A 239 -34.90 -32.52 -42.10
CA PRO A 239 -35.62 -32.08 -40.92
C PRO A 239 -36.76 -33.05 -40.64
N HIS A 240 -37.31 -33.02 -39.41
CA HIS A 240 -38.61 -33.66 -39.19
C HIS A 240 -39.64 -33.05 -40.14
N LEU A 241 -40.35 -33.93 -40.85
CA LEU A 241 -41.23 -33.54 -41.95
C LEU A 241 -42.50 -32.88 -41.43
N ILE A 242 -42.95 -33.29 -40.25
CA ILE A 242 -44.15 -32.83 -39.57
C ILE A 242 -43.89 -32.69 -38.07
N SER A 243 -44.79 -32.05 -37.33
CA SER A 243 -44.66 -31.90 -35.87
C SER A 243 -44.77 -33.24 -35.13
N ASP A 244 -44.03 -33.39 -34.02
CA ASP A 244 -44.05 -34.59 -33.15
C ASP A 244 -45.43 -34.90 -32.55
N ASN A 245 -46.29 -33.88 -32.43
CA ASN A 245 -47.66 -33.98 -31.95
C ASN A 245 -48.67 -34.19 -33.09
N GLY A 246 -48.19 -34.58 -34.27
CA GLY A 246 -49.00 -34.66 -35.48
C GLY A 246 -49.50 -33.28 -35.96
N GLY A 247 -50.56 -33.32 -36.76
CA GLY A 247 -51.22 -32.16 -37.34
C GLY A 247 -52.61 -32.54 -37.86
N VAL A 248 -53.27 -31.65 -38.61
CA VAL A 248 -54.65 -31.88 -39.11
C VAL A 248 -54.80 -33.20 -39.90
N PHE A 249 -53.72 -33.70 -40.50
CA PHE A 249 -53.71 -34.89 -41.35
C PHE A 249 -52.94 -36.10 -40.79
N PHE A 250 -52.31 -35.98 -39.62
CA PHE A 250 -51.42 -37.03 -39.07
C PHE A 250 -51.65 -37.21 -37.58
N THR A 251 -51.82 -38.46 -37.14
CA THR A 251 -51.79 -38.80 -35.72
C THR A 251 -50.37 -38.70 -35.14
N ASP A 252 -50.24 -38.56 -33.82
CA ASP A 252 -48.94 -38.63 -33.13
C ASP A 252 -48.15 -39.91 -33.47
N GLU A 253 -48.84 -41.05 -33.69
CA GLU A 253 -48.19 -42.31 -34.03
C GLU A 253 -47.65 -42.30 -35.47
N GLU A 254 -48.44 -41.83 -36.44
CA GLU A 254 -48.00 -41.67 -37.82
C GLU A 254 -46.88 -40.63 -37.94
N ALA A 255 -46.96 -39.54 -37.18
CA ALA A 255 -45.91 -38.53 -37.11
C ALA A 255 -44.60 -39.10 -36.58
N ARG A 256 -44.64 -39.89 -35.51
CA ARG A 256 -43.46 -40.60 -35.00
C ARG A 256 -42.91 -41.60 -36.02
N ILE A 257 -43.77 -42.32 -36.76
CA ILE A 257 -43.30 -43.27 -37.79
C ILE A 257 -42.61 -42.52 -38.94
N ILE A 258 -43.19 -41.42 -39.41
CA ILE A 258 -42.62 -40.62 -40.51
C ILE A 258 -41.30 -39.98 -40.08
N ASN A 259 -41.28 -39.29 -38.94
CA ASN A 259 -40.11 -38.59 -38.45
C ASN A 259 -39.05 -39.54 -37.91
N ASN A 260 -39.39 -40.48 -37.03
CA ASN A 260 -38.38 -41.29 -36.34
C ASN A 260 -38.01 -42.55 -37.16
N ASP A 261 -39.01 -43.29 -37.65
CA ASP A 261 -38.72 -44.52 -38.41
C ASP A 261 -38.32 -44.24 -39.86
N GLY A 262 -38.71 -43.10 -40.43
CA GLY A 262 -38.33 -42.63 -41.77
C GLY A 262 -37.12 -41.70 -41.75
N VAL A 263 -37.33 -40.45 -41.32
CA VAL A 263 -36.33 -39.38 -41.40
C VAL A 263 -35.12 -39.63 -40.50
N ASP A 264 -35.30 -39.90 -39.22
CA ASP A 264 -34.19 -40.15 -38.29
C ASP A 264 -33.44 -41.41 -38.66
N TYR A 265 -34.15 -42.45 -39.15
CA TYR A 265 -33.50 -43.62 -39.70
C TYR A 265 -32.57 -43.24 -40.85
N PHE A 266 -33.05 -42.46 -41.82
CA PHE A 266 -32.26 -42.06 -42.98
C PHE A 266 -31.07 -41.17 -42.59
N ASN A 267 -31.32 -40.15 -41.76
CA ASN A 267 -30.30 -39.27 -41.21
C ASN A 267 -29.19 -40.04 -40.48
N ASN A 268 -29.57 -40.91 -39.54
CA ASN A 268 -28.61 -41.58 -38.66
C ASN A 268 -27.97 -42.82 -39.29
N ASN A 269 -28.73 -43.63 -40.02
CA ASN A 269 -28.27 -44.93 -40.54
C ASN A 269 -27.76 -44.88 -41.98
N VAL A 270 -28.07 -43.81 -42.73
CA VAL A 270 -27.63 -43.65 -44.12
C VAL A 270 -26.67 -42.47 -44.23
N ILE A 271 -27.15 -41.24 -44.07
CA ILE A 271 -26.33 -40.03 -44.32
C ILE A 271 -25.15 -39.97 -43.35
N LYS A 272 -25.41 -39.96 -42.04
CA LYS A 272 -24.39 -39.82 -40.99
C LYS A 272 -23.39 -40.97 -41.02
N LYS A 273 -23.86 -42.19 -41.27
CA LYS A 273 -23.01 -43.37 -41.42
C LYS A 273 -22.07 -43.29 -42.62
N ILE A 274 -22.53 -42.80 -43.77
CA ILE A 274 -21.68 -42.61 -44.96
C ILE A 274 -20.70 -41.47 -44.72
N VAL A 275 -21.15 -40.32 -44.21
CA VAL A 275 -20.28 -39.19 -43.86
C VAL A 275 -19.15 -39.65 -42.94
N ASN A 276 -19.47 -40.38 -41.87
CA ASN A 276 -18.49 -40.89 -40.92
C ASN A 276 -17.49 -41.92 -41.52
N ARG A 277 -17.81 -42.54 -42.66
CA ARG A 277 -16.94 -43.51 -43.35
C ARG A 277 -16.03 -42.87 -44.39
N GLN A 278 -16.31 -41.64 -44.85
CA GLN A 278 -15.51 -40.99 -45.87
C GLN A 278 -14.25 -40.35 -45.28
N PRO A 279 -13.07 -40.47 -45.94
CA PRO A 279 -11.87 -39.76 -45.52
C PRO A 279 -11.96 -38.26 -45.85
N GLY A 280 -11.35 -37.42 -45.01
CA GLY A 280 -11.24 -35.96 -45.20
C GLY A 280 -12.26 -35.13 -44.40
N ASN A 281 -12.31 -33.82 -44.69
CA ASN A 281 -13.10 -32.83 -43.95
C ASN A 281 -14.59 -32.83 -44.38
N ILE A 282 -15.32 -33.93 -44.15
CA ILE A 282 -16.76 -34.05 -44.44
C ILE A 282 -17.55 -34.17 -43.13
N TYR A 283 -18.59 -33.34 -42.96
CA TYR A 283 -19.28 -33.17 -41.68
C TYR A 283 -20.80 -33.24 -41.84
N TYR A 284 -21.45 -33.96 -40.93
CA TYR A 284 -22.92 -34.02 -40.86
C TYR A 284 -23.44 -32.94 -39.90
N VAL A 285 -24.50 -32.23 -40.30
CA VAL A 285 -25.23 -31.27 -39.46
C VAL A 285 -26.60 -31.83 -39.17
N ASP A 286 -26.81 -32.21 -37.92
CA ASP A 286 -28.14 -32.56 -37.46
C ASP A 286 -28.99 -31.29 -37.32
N VAL A 287 -30.17 -31.30 -37.92
CA VAL A 287 -31.09 -30.15 -37.89
C VAL A 287 -32.33 -30.45 -37.07
N VAL A 288 -32.56 -31.70 -36.66
CA VAL A 288 -33.83 -32.19 -36.12
C VAL A 288 -34.30 -31.38 -34.90
N ASP A 289 -33.43 -31.17 -33.91
CA ASP A 289 -33.78 -30.47 -32.67
C ASP A 289 -34.25 -29.02 -32.89
N GLU A 290 -33.70 -28.32 -33.89
CA GLU A 290 -34.08 -26.94 -34.21
C GLU A 290 -35.50 -26.85 -34.82
N PHE A 291 -36.01 -27.98 -35.32
CA PHE A 291 -37.33 -28.10 -35.92
C PHE A 291 -38.35 -28.76 -34.98
N LYS A 292 -37.96 -29.09 -33.74
CA LYS A 292 -38.84 -29.72 -32.76
C LYS A 292 -40.02 -28.83 -32.40
N GLY A 293 -41.23 -29.29 -32.69
CA GLY A 293 -42.47 -28.54 -32.46
C GLY A 293 -42.77 -27.45 -33.51
N HIS A 294 -42.02 -27.42 -34.62
CA HIS A 294 -42.27 -26.55 -35.76
C HIS A 294 -42.58 -27.39 -36.99
N GLU A 295 -43.69 -27.12 -37.68
CA GLU A 295 -43.94 -27.70 -39.00
C GLU A 295 -42.93 -27.09 -39.97
N ALA A 296 -41.98 -27.88 -40.47
CA ALA A 296 -40.97 -27.41 -41.41
C ALA A 296 -41.60 -26.73 -42.64
N TYR A 297 -42.85 -27.09 -42.98
CA TYR A 297 -43.59 -26.65 -44.15
C TYR A 297 -44.84 -25.85 -43.76
N SER A 298 -45.21 -24.85 -44.57
CA SER A 298 -46.36 -23.97 -44.32
C SER A 298 -47.69 -24.68 -44.62
N SER A 299 -48.75 -24.31 -43.88
CA SER A 299 -50.15 -24.60 -44.21
C SER A 299 -50.74 -23.62 -45.25
N ASP A 300 -49.94 -22.66 -45.74
CA ASP A 300 -50.32 -21.74 -46.80
C ASP A 300 -50.59 -22.50 -48.12
N PRO A 301 -51.85 -22.50 -48.61
CA PRO A 301 -52.25 -23.28 -49.78
C PRO A 301 -51.57 -22.83 -51.09
N TYR A 302 -50.93 -21.66 -51.11
CA TYR A 302 -50.22 -21.15 -52.29
C TYR A 302 -48.73 -21.51 -52.33
N ILE A 303 -48.16 -22.00 -51.23
CA ILE A 303 -46.73 -22.34 -51.17
C ILE A 303 -46.51 -23.82 -51.48
N ASN A 304 -47.43 -24.71 -51.07
CA ASN A 304 -47.48 -26.12 -51.46
C ASN A 304 -48.96 -26.60 -51.47
N PRO A 305 -49.65 -26.74 -52.62
CA PRO A 305 -51.05 -27.15 -52.62
C PRO A 305 -51.19 -28.64 -52.25
N ILE A 306 -51.53 -28.93 -50.99
CA ILE A 306 -52.22 -30.18 -50.65
C ILE A 306 -53.72 -29.90 -50.81
N MET A 307 -54.25 -30.07 -52.02
CA MET A 307 -55.69 -29.98 -52.25
C MET A 307 -56.35 -31.31 -51.86
N ILE A 308 -57.12 -31.32 -50.78
CA ILE A 308 -58.08 -32.40 -50.49
C ILE A 308 -59.45 -31.93 -50.94
N LEU A 309 -60.02 -32.58 -51.96
CA LEU A 309 -61.42 -32.43 -52.31
C LEU A 309 -62.25 -33.44 -51.52
N GLN A 310 -63.27 -32.95 -50.82
CA GLN A 310 -64.35 -33.78 -50.30
C GLN A 310 -65.19 -34.32 -51.48
N ASN A 311 -65.28 -35.65 -51.57
CA ASN A 311 -66.25 -36.45 -52.34
C ASN A 311 -66.47 -36.14 -53.84
N GLU A 312 -65.98 -37.03 -54.70
CA GLU A 312 -66.75 -37.93 -55.60
C GLU A 312 -65.82 -38.45 -56.72
N ASP A 313 -65.66 -39.77 -56.78
CA ASP A 313 -64.97 -40.61 -57.79
C ASP A 313 -63.53 -40.24 -58.24
N ILE A 314 -62.55 -40.80 -57.52
CA ILE A 314 -61.09 -40.66 -57.76
C ILE A 314 -60.62 -41.24 -59.10
N ASN A 315 -61.36 -42.16 -59.74
CA ASN A 315 -60.86 -42.85 -60.93
C ASN A 315 -61.04 -42.06 -62.24
N ALA A 316 -61.82 -40.96 -62.25
CA ALA A 316 -62.21 -40.25 -63.47
C ALA A 316 -61.37 -39.00 -63.81
N LEU A 317 -60.44 -38.57 -62.96
CA LEU A 317 -59.62 -37.36 -63.20
C LEU A 317 -58.33 -37.66 -63.98
N LYS A 318 -58.23 -37.12 -65.21
CA LYS A 318 -56.98 -37.01 -65.98
C LYS A 318 -56.41 -35.59 -65.88
N ILE A 319 -55.66 -35.30 -64.80
CA ILE A 319 -54.58 -34.30 -64.57
C ILE A 319 -54.05 -34.61 -63.14
N PRO A 320 -52.72 -34.53 -62.86
CA PRO A 320 -52.05 -35.48 -61.96
C PRO A 320 -52.27 -35.21 -60.46
N PRO A 321 -52.14 -36.25 -59.61
CA PRO A 321 -52.10 -36.09 -58.15
C PRO A 321 -50.86 -35.26 -57.80
N ILE A 322 -50.98 -34.37 -56.80
CA ILE A 322 -49.92 -33.63 -56.09
C ILE A 322 -48.64 -33.43 -56.92
N SER A 323 -48.38 -32.22 -57.39
CA SER A 323 -47.08 -31.90 -58.01
C SER A 323 -45.94 -32.43 -57.13
N GLU A 324 -45.19 -33.41 -57.64
CA GLU A 324 -44.05 -34.06 -56.99
C GLU A 324 -42.93 -33.06 -56.59
N TYR A 325 -43.12 -31.75 -56.82
CA TYR A 325 -42.08 -30.74 -56.95
C TYR A 325 -42.15 -29.58 -55.95
N SER A 326 -43.02 -29.57 -54.95
CA SER A 326 -43.13 -28.41 -54.07
C SER A 326 -43.41 -28.81 -52.63
N ILE A 327 -42.35 -29.15 -51.90
CA ILE A 327 -42.34 -29.17 -50.43
C ILE A 327 -41.06 -28.44 -49.98
N HIS A 328 -41.10 -27.11 -49.94
CA HIS A 328 -39.98 -26.28 -49.46
C HIS A 328 -40.24 -25.75 -48.04
N PRO A 329 -39.22 -25.76 -47.15
CA PRO A 329 -39.33 -25.16 -45.83
C PRO A 329 -39.79 -23.71 -45.89
N ASN A 330 -40.67 -23.31 -44.97
CA ASN A 330 -41.12 -21.92 -44.85
C ASN A 330 -39.97 -20.97 -44.41
N ASN A 331 -40.26 -19.68 -44.27
CA ASN A 331 -39.24 -18.70 -43.85
C ASN A 331 -38.54 -19.07 -42.52
N LYS A 332 -39.30 -19.54 -41.52
CA LYS A 332 -38.80 -19.95 -40.21
C LYS A 332 -37.94 -21.22 -40.29
N GLY A 333 -38.35 -22.20 -41.10
CA GLY A 333 -37.59 -23.42 -41.38
C GLY A 333 -36.29 -23.12 -42.12
N THR A 334 -36.33 -22.20 -43.09
CA THR A 334 -35.12 -21.72 -43.78
C THR A 334 -34.14 -21.05 -42.80
N ASP A 335 -34.63 -20.23 -41.87
CA ASP A 335 -33.79 -19.63 -40.83
C ASP A 335 -33.22 -20.67 -39.86
N ALA A 336 -33.99 -21.70 -39.51
CA ALA A 336 -33.55 -22.82 -38.68
C ALA A 336 -32.41 -23.61 -39.36
N TYR A 337 -32.55 -23.91 -40.65
CA TYR A 337 -31.48 -24.51 -41.45
C TYR A 337 -30.21 -23.66 -41.47
N ALA A 338 -30.37 -22.37 -41.76
CA ALA A 338 -29.26 -21.44 -41.79
C ALA A 338 -28.55 -21.41 -40.44
N ARG A 339 -29.28 -21.38 -39.31
CA ARG A 339 -28.70 -21.45 -37.97
C ARG A 339 -27.94 -22.74 -37.71
N CYS A 340 -28.50 -23.90 -38.04
CA CYS A 340 -27.83 -25.20 -37.83
C CYS A 340 -26.53 -25.30 -38.63
N VAL A 341 -26.55 -24.93 -39.91
CA VAL A 341 -25.36 -25.02 -40.74
C VAL A 341 -24.35 -23.93 -40.42
N GLN A 342 -24.81 -22.71 -40.11
CA GLN A 342 -23.95 -21.64 -39.63
C GLN A 342 -23.21 -22.06 -38.36
N ARG A 343 -23.90 -22.66 -37.38
CA ARG A 343 -23.27 -23.23 -36.18
C ARG A 343 -22.17 -24.22 -36.53
N LYS A 344 -22.39 -25.09 -37.52
CA LYS A 344 -21.36 -26.03 -37.95
C LYS A 344 -20.19 -25.31 -38.64
N ILE A 345 -20.46 -24.38 -39.55
CA ILE A 345 -19.42 -23.54 -40.19
C ILE A 345 -18.56 -22.85 -39.14
N ASP A 346 -19.18 -22.20 -38.16
CA ASP A 346 -18.49 -21.49 -37.08
C ASP A 346 -17.65 -22.46 -36.21
N SER A 347 -18.20 -23.63 -35.89
CA SER A 347 -17.48 -24.67 -35.13
C SER A 347 -16.26 -25.21 -35.90
N LEU A 348 -16.37 -25.38 -37.21
CA LEU A 348 -15.28 -25.87 -38.07
C LEU A 348 -14.27 -24.77 -38.39
N ALA A 349 -14.68 -23.49 -38.33
CA ALA A 349 -13.81 -22.34 -38.45
C ALA A 349 -12.93 -22.12 -37.21
N GLY A 350 -13.37 -22.67 -36.08
CA GLY A 350 -12.76 -22.48 -34.79
C GLY A 350 -11.66 -23.50 -34.50
N ASN A 351 -10.43 -23.02 -34.32
CA ASN A 351 -9.35 -23.78 -33.71
C ASN A 351 -9.54 -23.87 -32.17
N TYR A 352 -10.74 -24.21 -31.69
CA TYR A 352 -11.06 -24.27 -30.27
C TYR A 352 -10.92 -25.69 -29.73
N GLU A 353 -10.27 -25.84 -28.57
CA GLU A 353 -10.35 -27.07 -27.77
C GLU A 353 -11.30 -26.83 -26.60
N TRP A 354 -12.04 -27.86 -26.20
CA TRP A 354 -13.11 -27.74 -25.23
C TRP A 354 -13.29 -29.04 -24.42
N VAL A 355 -13.89 -28.91 -23.25
CA VAL A 355 -14.27 -30.04 -22.37
C VAL A 355 -15.79 -30.04 -22.17
N SER A 356 -16.39 -31.23 -22.24
CA SER A 356 -17.82 -31.42 -21.99
C SER A 356 -18.10 -31.65 -20.52
N ASN A 357 -19.05 -30.91 -19.98
CA ASN A 357 -19.61 -31.14 -18.65
C ASN A 357 -20.65 -32.27 -18.67
N THR A 358 -20.93 -32.85 -17.50
CA THR A 358 -21.88 -33.96 -17.31
C THR A 358 -23.33 -33.61 -17.67
N ASN A 359 -23.67 -32.32 -17.75
CA ASN A 359 -25.00 -31.82 -18.10
C ASN A 359 -25.17 -31.48 -19.60
N GLY A 360 -24.23 -31.87 -20.47
CA GLY A 360 -24.32 -31.62 -21.92
C GLY A 360 -23.88 -30.21 -22.38
N THR A 361 -23.28 -29.40 -21.49
CA THR A 361 -22.67 -28.10 -21.83
C THR A 361 -21.15 -28.22 -22.03
N LEU A 362 -20.52 -27.22 -22.65
CA LEU A 362 -19.09 -27.16 -22.94
C LEU A 362 -18.41 -25.91 -22.37
N VAL A 363 -17.13 -26.06 -22.03
CA VAL A 363 -16.22 -24.94 -21.69
C VAL A 363 -15.03 -24.98 -22.65
N ILE A 364 -14.69 -23.84 -23.26
CA ILE A 364 -13.54 -23.72 -24.17
C ILE A 364 -12.27 -23.64 -23.34
N THR A 365 -11.31 -24.55 -23.56
CA THR A 365 -10.05 -24.61 -22.84
C THR A 365 -8.87 -24.06 -23.65
N ASN A 366 -8.98 -24.03 -24.97
CA ASN A 366 -7.92 -23.51 -25.83
C ASN A 366 -8.47 -22.83 -27.09
N TYR A 367 -7.68 -21.91 -27.65
CA TYR A 367 -7.85 -21.38 -28.99
C TYR A 367 -6.49 -21.29 -29.71
N ASN A 368 -6.34 -22.10 -30.75
CA ASN A 368 -5.14 -22.20 -31.60
C ASN A 368 -5.30 -21.45 -32.95
N GLY A 369 -6.26 -20.54 -33.06
CA GLY A 369 -6.52 -19.81 -34.31
C GLY A 369 -5.55 -18.66 -34.57
N THR A 370 -5.47 -18.24 -35.83
CA THR A 370 -4.62 -17.12 -36.27
C THR A 370 -5.36 -15.78 -36.29
N GLN A 371 -6.70 -15.80 -36.20
CA GLN A 371 -7.52 -14.60 -36.22
C GLN A 371 -7.23 -13.71 -35.01
N GLU A 372 -7.07 -12.41 -35.24
CA GLU A 372 -6.85 -11.42 -34.18
C GLU A 372 -8.17 -10.90 -33.56
N SER A 373 -9.30 -11.12 -34.22
CA SER A 373 -10.63 -10.75 -33.72
C SER A 373 -11.55 -11.96 -33.79
N ILE A 374 -12.14 -12.34 -32.66
CA ILE A 374 -13.01 -13.52 -32.57
C ILE A 374 -14.32 -13.20 -31.84
N THR A 375 -15.37 -13.90 -32.25
CA THR A 375 -16.62 -14.05 -31.48
C THR A 375 -16.69 -15.49 -31.03
N LEU A 376 -16.90 -15.73 -29.74
CA LEU A 376 -16.98 -17.10 -29.24
C LEU A 376 -18.23 -17.81 -29.79
N PRO A 377 -18.14 -19.08 -30.18
CA PRO A 377 -19.33 -19.82 -30.59
C PRO A 377 -20.25 -20.06 -29.40
N THR A 378 -21.57 -19.95 -29.61
CA THR A 378 -22.58 -20.32 -28.60
C THR A 378 -22.79 -21.84 -28.51
N TYR A 379 -22.43 -22.58 -29.55
CA TYR A 379 -22.47 -24.04 -29.62
C TYR A 379 -21.23 -24.60 -30.32
N ILE A 380 -20.68 -25.70 -29.82
CA ILE A 380 -19.67 -26.51 -30.52
C ILE A 380 -20.18 -27.96 -30.53
N ASP A 381 -20.19 -28.61 -31.71
CA ASP A 381 -20.72 -29.96 -31.91
C ASP A 381 -22.09 -30.19 -31.24
N ASN A 382 -23.03 -29.28 -31.51
CA ASN A 382 -24.40 -29.25 -30.99
C ASN A 382 -24.54 -29.16 -29.46
N LYS A 383 -23.45 -28.93 -28.72
CA LYS A 383 -23.48 -28.68 -27.28
C LYS A 383 -23.28 -27.20 -26.97
N LYS A 384 -24.04 -26.68 -26.01
CA LYS A 384 -24.02 -25.26 -25.63
C LYS A 384 -22.70 -24.90 -24.94
N VAL A 385 -22.02 -23.87 -25.43
CA VAL A 385 -20.83 -23.29 -24.79
C VAL A 385 -21.27 -22.35 -23.68
N ILE A 386 -20.75 -22.56 -22.47
CA ILE A 386 -21.14 -21.78 -21.29
C ILE A 386 -20.00 -20.92 -20.72
N GLY A 387 -18.75 -21.09 -21.19
CA GLY A 387 -17.62 -20.28 -20.72
C GLY A 387 -16.27 -20.66 -21.34
N ILE A 388 -15.22 -20.00 -20.84
CA ILE A 388 -13.80 -20.28 -21.14
C ILE A 388 -13.08 -20.67 -19.85
N ASP A 389 -12.24 -21.70 -19.91
CA ASP A 389 -11.30 -22.14 -18.86
C ASP A 389 -9.92 -22.41 -19.49
N SER A 390 -9.18 -21.36 -19.81
CA SER A 390 -7.85 -21.45 -20.42
C SER A 390 -6.69 -21.52 -19.42
N ILE A 391 -6.98 -21.80 -18.14
CA ILE A 391 -6.01 -21.75 -17.02
C ILE A 391 -4.78 -22.65 -17.29
N GLY A 392 -4.97 -23.75 -18.03
CA GLY A 392 -3.90 -24.71 -18.35
C GLY A 392 -3.01 -24.38 -19.55
N ASN A 393 -3.40 -23.46 -20.45
CA ASN A 393 -2.67 -23.20 -21.69
C ASN A 393 -2.31 -21.72 -21.87
N LYS A 394 -1.04 -21.39 -21.57
CA LYS A 394 -0.49 -20.02 -21.67
C LYS A 394 -0.43 -19.49 -23.11
N ASP A 395 -0.39 -20.38 -24.11
CA ASP A 395 -0.37 -20.01 -25.53
C ASP A 395 -1.78 -19.75 -26.09
N SER A 396 -2.82 -20.24 -25.41
CA SER A 396 -4.21 -20.04 -25.79
C SER A 396 -4.59 -18.56 -25.86
N PHE A 397 -5.31 -18.15 -26.91
CA PHE A 397 -5.75 -16.76 -27.14
C PHE A 397 -4.63 -15.71 -27.24
N LYS A 398 -3.35 -16.11 -27.40
CA LYS A 398 -2.21 -15.16 -27.36
C LYS A 398 -2.23 -14.11 -28.46
N ASN A 399 -2.81 -14.40 -29.63
CA ASN A 399 -2.85 -13.50 -30.78
C ASN A 399 -4.11 -12.61 -30.81
N ILE A 400 -5.06 -12.82 -29.89
CA ILE A 400 -6.32 -12.10 -29.90
C ILE A 400 -6.11 -10.64 -29.48
N LYS A 401 -6.57 -9.73 -30.34
CA LYS A 401 -6.73 -8.30 -30.10
C LYS A 401 -8.17 -7.95 -29.71
N THR A 402 -9.16 -8.63 -30.26
CA THR A 402 -10.58 -8.38 -29.96
C THR A 402 -11.33 -9.67 -29.69
N ILE A 403 -12.07 -9.73 -28.58
CA ILE A 403 -12.93 -10.87 -28.25
C ILE A 403 -14.37 -10.42 -27.95
N LYS A 404 -15.34 -11.13 -28.50
CA LYS A 404 -16.76 -10.96 -28.22
C LYS A 404 -17.34 -12.22 -27.59
N PHE A 405 -18.09 -12.04 -26.51
CA PHE A 405 -18.83 -13.07 -25.78
C PHE A 405 -20.32 -12.93 -26.11
N PRO A 406 -20.90 -13.82 -26.92
CA PRO A 406 -22.34 -13.79 -27.20
C PRO A 406 -23.23 -14.06 -25.99
N GLU A 407 -24.53 -13.79 -26.15
CA GLU A 407 -25.56 -14.12 -25.17
C GLU A 407 -25.58 -15.63 -24.83
N GLY A 408 -25.73 -15.95 -23.54
CA GLY A 408 -25.79 -17.33 -23.05
C GLY A 408 -24.45 -17.96 -22.66
N ILE A 409 -23.33 -17.23 -22.81
CA ILE A 409 -22.02 -17.59 -22.23
C ILE A 409 -21.92 -16.96 -20.83
N TRP A 410 -22.13 -17.78 -19.79
CA TRP A 410 -22.36 -17.31 -18.43
C TRP A 410 -21.08 -16.97 -17.62
N GLY A 411 -19.88 -17.20 -18.17
CA GLY A 411 -18.66 -16.87 -17.43
C GLY A 411 -17.35 -16.84 -18.20
N VAL A 412 -16.53 -15.82 -17.93
CA VAL A 412 -15.06 -15.91 -18.13
C VAL A 412 -14.49 -16.43 -16.83
N ILE A 413 -14.13 -17.72 -16.78
CA ILE A 413 -13.62 -18.34 -15.55
C ILE A 413 -12.34 -17.60 -15.13
N SER A 414 -12.04 -17.64 -13.84
CA SER A 414 -10.89 -16.98 -13.25
C SER A 414 -9.62 -17.19 -14.07
N ASP A 415 -8.80 -16.14 -14.17
CA ASP A 415 -7.51 -16.14 -14.87
C ASP A 415 -7.51 -16.42 -16.39
N SER A 416 -8.67 -16.61 -17.05
CA SER A 416 -8.73 -17.04 -18.46
C SER A 416 -7.92 -16.18 -19.45
N PHE A 417 -7.98 -14.85 -19.32
CA PHE A 417 -7.24 -13.89 -20.16
C PHE A 417 -6.13 -13.18 -19.39
N ARG A 418 -5.72 -13.69 -18.25
CA ARG A 418 -4.65 -13.07 -17.47
C ARG A 418 -3.36 -12.98 -18.28
N ASN A 419 -2.66 -11.83 -18.19
CA ASN A 419 -1.44 -11.53 -18.92
C ASN A 419 -1.58 -11.51 -20.46
N ARG A 420 -2.78 -11.35 -21.02
CA ARG A 420 -2.96 -11.30 -22.48
C ARG A 420 -2.60 -9.92 -23.03
N THR A 421 -1.32 -9.76 -23.34
CA THR A 421 -0.74 -8.49 -23.78
C THR A 421 -1.22 -8.01 -25.15
N ASN A 422 -1.71 -8.88 -26.03
CA ASN A 422 -2.21 -8.46 -27.34
C ASN A 422 -3.66 -7.95 -27.31
N LEU A 423 -4.42 -8.28 -26.26
CA LEU A 423 -5.83 -7.96 -26.15
C LEU A 423 -6.04 -6.45 -26.04
N LYS A 424 -6.90 -5.89 -26.90
CA LYS A 424 -7.24 -4.47 -27.03
C LYS A 424 -8.68 -4.15 -26.69
N GLU A 425 -9.61 -5.05 -27.03
CA GLU A 425 -11.04 -4.82 -26.87
C GLU A 425 -11.77 -6.09 -26.42
N VAL A 426 -12.70 -5.93 -25.48
CA VAL A 426 -13.56 -7.01 -24.98
C VAL A 426 -15.02 -6.56 -25.02
N TYR A 427 -15.88 -7.40 -25.59
CA TYR A 427 -17.32 -7.14 -25.70
C TYR A 427 -18.13 -8.30 -25.10
N PHE A 428 -19.06 -8.00 -24.20
CA PHE A 428 -20.03 -8.94 -23.66
C PHE A 428 -21.41 -8.58 -24.19
N GLU A 429 -22.01 -9.45 -25.03
CA GLU A 429 -23.29 -9.18 -25.71
C GLU A 429 -24.52 -9.53 -24.84
N GLY A 430 -24.40 -10.40 -23.83
CA GLY A 430 -25.49 -10.75 -22.89
C GLY A 430 -25.01 -10.99 -21.46
N SER A 431 -25.91 -11.43 -20.56
CA SER A 431 -25.65 -11.61 -19.12
C SER A 431 -24.46 -12.54 -18.84
N GLY A 432 -23.35 -11.98 -18.37
CA GLY A 432 -22.15 -12.74 -17.97
C GLY A 432 -21.72 -12.45 -16.53
N LEU A 433 -20.92 -13.34 -15.95
CA LEU A 433 -20.07 -13.06 -14.79
C LEU A 433 -18.61 -12.96 -15.28
N VAL A 434 -17.91 -11.90 -14.89
CA VAL A 434 -16.44 -11.84 -15.05
C VAL A 434 -15.86 -12.29 -13.73
N PHE A 435 -15.35 -13.53 -13.69
CA PHE A 435 -14.79 -14.13 -12.48
C PHE A 435 -13.40 -13.56 -12.14
N ASP A 436 -12.90 -13.92 -10.95
CA ASP A 436 -11.67 -13.38 -10.37
C ASP A 436 -10.49 -13.35 -11.34
N SER A 437 -9.84 -12.19 -11.48
CA SER A 437 -8.60 -12.00 -12.27
C SER A 437 -8.71 -12.36 -13.75
N ALA A 438 -9.94 -12.46 -14.31
CA ALA A 438 -10.19 -12.89 -15.68
C ALA A 438 -9.34 -12.16 -16.73
N PHE A 439 -9.14 -10.84 -16.61
CA PHE A 439 -8.34 -10.01 -17.52
C PHE A 439 -7.18 -9.30 -16.81
N GLU A 440 -6.74 -9.78 -15.65
CA GLU A 440 -5.64 -9.14 -14.91
C GLU A 440 -4.38 -9.04 -15.79
N ASN A 441 -3.72 -7.88 -15.73
CA ASN A 441 -2.50 -7.56 -16.46
C ASN A 441 -2.63 -7.72 -17.99
N CYS A 442 -3.74 -7.23 -18.57
CA CYS A 442 -3.87 -7.03 -20.02
C CYS A 442 -3.49 -5.59 -20.40
N PRO A 443 -2.20 -5.24 -20.55
CA PRO A 443 -1.77 -3.85 -20.64
C PRO A 443 -2.24 -3.13 -21.90
N ASN A 444 -2.56 -3.82 -23.00
CA ASN A 444 -3.03 -3.18 -24.23
C ASN A 444 -4.56 -3.09 -24.32
N LEU A 445 -5.30 -3.59 -23.33
CA LEU A 445 -6.75 -3.51 -23.28
C LEU A 445 -7.14 -2.04 -23.12
N THR A 446 -7.92 -1.51 -24.07
CA THR A 446 -8.32 -0.09 -24.11
C THR A 446 -9.80 0.13 -23.87
N THR A 447 -10.64 -0.84 -24.24
CA THR A 447 -12.10 -0.73 -24.15
C THR A 447 -12.70 -2.04 -23.67
N VAL A 448 -13.63 -1.95 -22.72
CA VAL A 448 -14.49 -3.07 -22.31
C VAL A 448 -15.94 -2.60 -22.41
N THR A 449 -16.78 -3.41 -23.06
CA THR A 449 -18.22 -3.14 -23.20
C THR A 449 -19.04 -4.28 -22.61
N PHE A 450 -19.97 -3.93 -21.72
CA PHE A 450 -20.95 -4.82 -21.11
C PHE A 450 -22.35 -4.43 -21.59
N ASN A 451 -23.00 -5.29 -22.39
CA ASN A 451 -24.38 -5.06 -22.79
C ASN A 451 -25.38 -5.50 -21.72
N ASP A 452 -25.11 -6.58 -20.98
CA ASP A 452 -25.93 -7.02 -19.86
C ASP A 452 -25.07 -7.75 -18.82
N PHE A 453 -25.14 -7.37 -17.54
CA PHE A 453 -24.15 -7.83 -16.56
C PHE A 453 -24.58 -7.72 -15.08
N THR A 454 -24.10 -8.64 -14.23
CA THR A 454 -24.51 -8.74 -12.81
C THR A 454 -23.45 -8.27 -11.79
N SER A 455 -22.18 -8.69 -11.90
CA SER A 455 -21.11 -8.34 -10.92
C SER A 455 -19.70 -8.46 -11.49
N ILE A 456 -18.82 -7.46 -11.25
CA ILE A 456 -17.43 -7.50 -11.71
C ILE A 456 -16.59 -8.05 -10.56
N ASP A 457 -16.06 -9.26 -10.73
CA ASP A 457 -15.40 -9.94 -9.62
C ASP A 457 -13.99 -9.41 -9.33
N LYS A 458 -13.34 -10.02 -8.34
CA LYS A 458 -12.12 -9.51 -7.73
C LYS A 458 -10.98 -9.48 -8.75
N ASN A 459 -10.22 -8.39 -8.81
CA ASN A 459 -9.10 -8.20 -9.74
C ASN A 459 -9.45 -8.32 -11.24
N ALA A 460 -10.73 -8.34 -11.64
CA ALA A 460 -11.16 -8.68 -12.99
C ALA A 460 -10.35 -7.98 -14.10
N PHE A 461 -10.05 -6.69 -13.95
CA PHE A 461 -9.29 -5.83 -14.87
C PHE A 461 -8.09 -5.17 -14.20
N LYS A 462 -7.59 -5.75 -13.11
CA LYS A 462 -6.42 -5.21 -12.41
C LYS A 462 -5.21 -5.12 -13.35
N ASP A 463 -4.44 -4.04 -13.25
CA ASP A 463 -3.25 -3.77 -14.08
C ASP A 463 -3.52 -3.66 -15.60
N CYS A 464 -4.78 -3.43 -16.02
CA CYS A 464 -5.12 -3.03 -17.39
C CYS A 464 -4.78 -1.54 -17.62
N ILE A 465 -3.48 -1.23 -17.62
CA ILE A 465 -2.97 0.15 -17.56
C ILE A 465 -3.47 1.09 -18.68
N ASN A 466 -3.79 0.56 -19.87
CA ASN A 466 -4.28 1.35 -21.00
C ASN A 466 -5.81 1.35 -21.15
N LEU A 467 -6.56 0.76 -20.20
CA LEU A 467 -8.03 0.75 -20.24
C LEU A 467 -8.54 2.18 -20.11
N LYS A 468 -9.26 2.69 -21.11
CA LYS A 468 -9.74 4.08 -21.17
C LYS A 468 -11.22 4.22 -20.86
N SER A 469 -12.03 3.26 -21.31
CA SER A 469 -13.48 3.28 -21.18
C SER A 469 -14.03 1.91 -20.82
N VAL A 470 -14.93 1.90 -19.84
CA VAL A 470 -15.76 0.76 -19.47
C VAL A 470 -17.20 1.18 -19.69
N ASN A 471 -17.85 0.61 -20.70
CA ASN A 471 -19.22 0.94 -21.07
C ASN A 471 -20.15 -0.12 -20.51
N VAL A 472 -21.14 0.26 -19.70
CA VAL A 472 -22.16 -0.64 -19.13
C VAL A 472 -23.53 -0.17 -19.63
N ASN A 473 -24.16 -0.95 -20.52
CA ASN A 473 -25.40 -0.54 -21.18
C ASN A 473 -26.67 -0.99 -20.43
N TYR A 474 -26.67 -2.20 -19.83
CA TYR A 474 -27.79 -2.72 -19.03
C TYR A 474 -27.30 -3.59 -17.85
N THR A 475 -28.12 -3.70 -16.81
CA THR A 475 -27.90 -4.58 -15.64
C THR A 475 -29.21 -5.24 -15.21
N VAL A 476 -29.28 -6.58 -15.19
CA VAL A 476 -30.40 -7.34 -14.57
C VAL A 476 -30.08 -7.64 -13.11
N GLY A 477 -30.64 -6.85 -12.18
CA GLY A 477 -30.76 -7.26 -10.78
C GLY A 477 -30.54 -6.16 -9.74
N GLU A 478 -31.29 -6.23 -8.62
CA GLU A 478 -30.94 -5.52 -7.41
C GLU A 478 -29.75 -6.21 -6.73
N GLY A 479 -28.68 -5.47 -6.40
CA GLY A 479 -27.52 -6.01 -5.68
C GLY A 479 -26.20 -6.09 -6.45
N SER A 480 -26.10 -5.52 -7.66
CA SER A 480 -24.86 -5.50 -8.45
C SER A 480 -23.70 -4.82 -7.71
N GLN A 481 -22.53 -5.47 -7.72
CA GLN A 481 -21.33 -5.04 -6.98
C GLN A 481 -20.11 -4.98 -7.88
N ILE A 482 -19.20 -4.06 -7.53
CA ILE A 482 -17.82 -4.10 -7.98
C ILE A 482 -17.02 -4.72 -6.84
N LEU A 483 -16.47 -5.92 -7.06
CA LEU A 483 -15.71 -6.65 -6.05
C LEU A 483 -14.29 -6.08 -5.89
N PRO A 484 -13.53 -6.51 -4.86
CA PRO A 484 -12.28 -5.86 -4.50
C PRO A 484 -11.25 -5.81 -5.64
N SER A 485 -10.53 -4.69 -5.76
CA SER A 485 -9.46 -4.50 -6.75
C SER A 485 -9.86 -4.70 -8.23
N ALA A 486 -11.15 -4.71 -8.57
CA ALA A 486 -11.65 -4.99 -9.92
C ALA A 486 -10.95 -4.17 -11.02
N PHE A 487 -10.63 -2.90 -10.78
CA PHE A 487 -9.94 -1.99 -11.71
C PHE A 487 -8.65 -1.40 -11.12
N GLU A 488 -8.03 -2.05 -10.13
CA GLU A 488 -6.79 -1.55 -9.52
C GLU A 488 -5.70 -1.31 -10.61
N ASN A 489 -5.01 -0.17 -10.55
CA ASN A 489 -3.97 0.27 -11.49
C ASN A 489 -4.43 0.43 -12.96
N CYS A 490 -5.74 0.63 -13.24
CA CYS A 490 -6.22 1.06 -14.57
C CYS A 490 -5.88 2.54 -14.82
N LYS A 491 -4.60 2.84 -15.01
CA LYS A 491 -4.04 4.21 -14.99
C LYS A 491 -4.62 5.16 -16.02
N ASN A 492 -5.09 4.67 -17.16
CA ASN A 492 -5.66 5.47 -18.25
C ASN A 492 -7.19 5.53 -18.24
N LEU A 493 -7.87 4.96 -17.23
CA LEU A 493 -9.33 5.01 -17.13
C LEU A 493 -9.74 6.43 -16.80
N ILE A 494 -10.52 7.09 -17.66
CA ILE A 494 -10.83 8.54 -17.53
C ILE A 494 -12.17 8.76 -16.82
N HIS A 495 -13.15 7.91 -17.12
CA HIS A 495 -14.51 7.96 -16.62
C HIS A 495 -15.04 6.54 -16.45
N ILE A 496 -15.91 6.35 -15.45
CA ILE A 496 -16.70 5.13 -15.32
C ILE A 496 -18.11 5.47 -14.80
N ASP A 497 -19.11 4.85 -15.42
CA ASP A 497 -20.50 4.97 -15.00
C ASP A 497 -20.88 3.81 -14.09
N LEU A 498 -21.17 4.11 -12.82
CA LEU A 498 -21.58 3.17 -11.80
C LEU A 498 -23.03 3.39 -11.34
N ASP A 499 -23.86 4.07 -12.13
CA ASP A 499 -25.26 4.39 -11.78
C ASP A 499 -26.12 3.15 -11.48
N LYS A 500 -25.68 1.97 -11.94
CA LYS A 500 -26.34 0.68 -11.71
C LYS A 500 -25.84 -0.13 -10.51
N PHE A 501 -24.74 0.25 -9.86
CA PHE A 501 -24.14 -0.56 -8.79
C PHE A 501 -24.54 -0.09 -7.39
N SER A 502 -24.94 -1.03 -6.52
CA SER A 502 -25.35 -0.72 -5.14
C SER A 502 -24.19 -0.77 -4.13
N TRP A 503 -23.02 -1.27 -4.53
CA TRP A 503 -21.85 -1.42 -3.66
C TRP A 503 -20.51 -1.29 -4.41
N ILE A 504 -19.55 -0.54 -3.84
CA ILE A 504 -18.16 -0.47 -4.31
C ILE A 504 -17.26 -1.12 -3.25
N CYS A 505 -16.62 -2.24 -3.58
CA CYS A 505 -15.73 -2.95 -2.65
C CYS A 505 -14.35 -2.30 -2.52
N ALA A 506 -13.55 -2.85 -1.60
CA ALA A 506 -12.24 -2.34 -1.27
C ALA A 506 -11.28 -2.30 -2.46
N SER A 507 -10.51 -1.23 -2.60
CA SER A 507 -9.50 -1.02 -3.65
C SER A 507 -10.01 -1.08 -5.10
N ALA A 508 -11.33 -1.03 -5.34
CA ALA A 508 -11.93 -1.22 -6.66
C ALA A 508 -11.27 -0.38 -7.77
N PHE A 509 -10.91 0.88 -7.48
CA PHE A 509 -10.28 1.84 -8.41
C PHE A 509 -8.95 2.38 -7.90
N LYS A 510 -8.27 1.63 -7.04
CA LYS A 510 -6.97 2.03 -6.49
C LYS A 510 -5.97 2.35 -7.63
N ASN A 511 -5.31 3.49 -7.55
CA ASN A 511 -4.32 4.01 -8.50
C ASN A 511 -4.83 4.17 -9.96
N CYS A 512 -6.13 4.39 -10.16
CA CYS A 512 -6.68 4.85 -11.44
C CYS A 512 -6.35 6.34 -11.65
N THR A 513 -5.08 6.65 -11.91
CA THR A 513 -4.54 8.03 -11.86
C THR A 513 -5.17 9.01 -12.85
N SER A 514 -5.75 8.55 -13.96
CA SER A 514 -6.45 9.40 -14.93
C SER A 514 -7.96 9.53 -14.67
N LEU A 515 -8.49 8.83 -13.66
CA LEU A 515 -9.93 8.81 -13.38
C LEU A 515 -10.36 10.18 -12.88
N SER A 516 -11.09 10.90 -13.72
CA SER A 516 -11.43 12.30 -13.53
C SER A 516 -12.88 12.51 -13.09
N SER A 517 -13.76 11.54 -13.38
CA SER A 517 -15.17 11.56 -13.02
C SER A 517 -15.70 10.14 -12.82
N VAL A 518 -16.65 10.00 -11.89
CA VAL A 518 -17.34 8.76 -11.57
C VAL A 518 -18.82 9.09 -11.36
N THR A 519 -19.70 8.39 -12.06
CA THR A 519 -21.15 8.47 -11.80
C THR A 519 -21.51 7.39 -10.78
N LEU A 520 -22.25 7.73 -9.72
CA LEU A 520 -22.64 6.81 -8.65
C LEU A 520 -24.16 6.58 -8.63
N SER A 521 -24.58 5.35 -8.32
CA SER A 521 -25.99 5.00 -8.16
C SER A 521 -26.64 5.70 -6.97
N ASN A 522 -27.88 6.19 -7.13
CA ASN A 522 -28.69 6.68 -6.02
C ASN A 522 -29.10 5.58 -5.01
N LYS A 523 -28.86 4.30 -5.34
CA LYS A 523 -29.05 3.14 -4.45
C LYS A 523 -27.75 2.71 -3.75
N LEU A 524 -26.61 3.37 -3.99
CA LEU A 524 -25.31 3.01 -3.39
C LEU A 524 -25.35 3.13 -1.86
N THR A 525 -25.01 2.07 -1.13
CA THR A 525 -25.06 2.08 0.34
C THR A 525 -23.69 2.23 1.01
N ALA A 526 -22.61 1.85 0.32
CA ALA A 526 -21.26 1.88 0.89
C ALA A 526 -20.16 2.08 -0.16
N ILE A 527 -19.09 2.76 0.25
CA ILE A 527 -17.81 2.87 -0.48
C ILE A 527 -16.74 2.17 0.35
N GLY A 528 -16.10 1.14 -0.21
CA GLY A 528 -15.13 0.29 0.47
C GLY A 528 -13.80 0.98 0.81
N GLU A 529 -13.03 0.31 1.67
CA GLU A 529 -11.67 0.72 2.04
C GLU A 529 -10.76 0.87 0.81
N ASN A 530 -9.94 1.93 0.75
CA ASN A 530 -9.02 2.20 -0.37
C ASN A 530 -9.69 2.31 -1.75
N ALA A 531 -11.02 2.43 -1.85
CA ALA A 531 -11.73 2.30 -3.13
C ALA A 531 -11.19 3.18 -4.26
N PHE A 532 -10.83 4.43 -3.96
CA PHE A 532 -10.31 5.42 -4.91
C PHE A 532 -8.92 5.94 -4.53
N ILE A 533 -8.17 5.24 -3.68
CA ILE A 533 -6.82 5.70 -3.29
C ILE A 533 -5.95 5.98 -4.53
N GLY A 534 -5.28 7.13 -4.57
CA GLY A 534 -4.40 7.51 -5.67
C GLY A 534 -5.11 7.86 -7.00
N CYS A 535 -6.43 8.09 -7.00
CA CYS A 535 -7.16 8.66 -8.14
C CYS A 535 -6.84 10.15 -8.29
N THR A 536 -5.61 10.47 -8.65
CA THR A 536 -5.04 11.83 -8.58
C THR A 536 -5.73 12.84 -9.49
N ALA A 537 -6.43 12.41 -10.55
CA ALA A 537 -7.18 13.28 -11.47
C ALA A 537 -8.65 13.54 -11.07
N LEU A 538 -9.17 12.84 -10.05
CA LEU A 538 -10.58 12.95 -9.64
C LEU A 538 -10.87 14.34 -9.09
N LYS A 539 -11.72 15.12 -9.77
CA LYS A 539 -11.95 16.54 -9.42
C LYS A 539 -13.07 16.76 -8.40
N GLY A 540 -14.06 15.88 -8.40
CA GLY A 540 -15.26 15.95 -7.57
C GLY A 540 -15.99 14.61 -7.59
N ILE A 541 -16.70 14.31 -6.51
CA ILE A 541 -17.55 13.14 -6.41
C ILE A 541 -18.82 13.50 -5.63
N SER A 542 -19.98 13.19 -6.21
CA SER A 542 -21.28 13.41 -5.56
C SER A 542 -21.68 12.12 -4.85
N ILE A 543 -21.44 12.04 -3.54
CA ILE A 543 -21.75 10.84 -2.75
C ILE A 543 -23.28 10.78 -2.49
N PRO A 544 -23.97 9.71 -2.90
CA PRO A 544 -25.41 9.58 -2.72
C PRO A 544 -25.85 9.60 -1.25
N LYS A 545 -27.02 10.18 -0.96
CA LYS A 545 -27.60 10.25 0.40
C LYS A 545 -27.88 8.89 1.05
N SER A 546 -27.98 7.83 0.25
CA SER A 546 -28.14 6.43 0.69
C SER A 546 -26.88 5.84 1.31
N VAL A 547 -25.71 6.44 1.08
CA VAL A 547 -24.43 5.94 1.60
C VAL A 547 -24.36 6.15 3.10
N THR A 548 -24.08 5.07 3.83
CA THR A 548 -23.92 5.08 5.30
C THR A 548 -22.50 4.77 5.73
N ILE A 549 -21.65 4.26 4.83
CA ILE A 549 -20.27 3.84 5.10
C ILE A 549 -19.34 4.36 4.00
N ILE A 550 -18.26 5.03 4.41
CA ILE A 550 -17.10 5.36 3.58
C ILE A 550 -15.87 4.79 4.30
N GLY A 551 -15.22 3.80 3.69
CA GLY A 551 -14.13 3.05 4.31
C GLY A 551 -12.84 3.85 4.57
N ASN A 552 -11.92 3.23 5.32
CA ASN A 552 -10.59 3.81 5.56
C ASN A 552 -9.87 4.09 4.23
N SER A 553 -9.16 5.22 4.17
CA SER A 553 -8.37 5.61 2.99
C SER A 553 -9.13 5.62 1.65
N ALA A 554 -10.48 5.68 1.66
CA ALA A 554 -11.28 5.53 0.45
C ALA A 554 -10.94 6.54 -0.64
N PHE A 555 -10.54 7.77 -0.29
CA PHE A 555 -10.12 8.84 -1.20
C PHE A 555 -8.69 9.35 -0.92
N GLU A 556 -7.85 8.56 -0.25
CA GLU A 556 -6.47 8.97 0.03
C GLU A 556 -5.71 9.29 -1.28
N ASP A 557 -4.90 10.36 -1.28
CA ASP A 557 -4.15 10.86 -2.43
C ASP A 557 -5.00 11.22 -3.67
N CYS A 558 -6.30 11.50 -3.53
CA CYS A 558 -7.12 12.12 -4.58
C CYS A 558 -6.77 13.61 -4.74
N LYS A 559 -5.55 13.89 -5.23
CA LYS A 559 -4.91 15.22 -5.19
C LYS A 559 -5.67 16.33 -5.91
N SER A 560 -6.50 16.02 -6.92
CA SER A 560 -7.32 17.00 -7.64
C SER A 560 -8.72 17.20 -7.05
N LEU A 561 -9.09 16.46 -6.00
CA LEU A 561 -10.43 16.49 -5.43
C LEU A 561 -10.66 17.81 -4.72
N MET A 562 -11.52 18.67 -5.30
CA MET A 562 -11.71 20.04 -4.81
C MET A 562 -12.84 20.17 -3.80
N HIS A 563 -13.86 19.32 -3.91
CA HIS A 563 -15.08 19.36 -3.12
C HIS A 563 -15.67 17.97 -2.95
N VAL A 564 -16.21 17.70 -1.77
CA VAL A 564 -16.93 16.46 -1.43
C VAL A 564 -18.12 16.81 -0.55
N GLU A 565 -19.31 16.43 -0.99
CA GLU A 565 -20.50 16.43 -0.14
C GLU A 565 -20.59 15.10 0.61
N LEU A 566 -20.52 15.15 1.94
CA LEU A 566 -20.68 13.97 2.80
C LEU A 566 -22.18 13.66 3.00
N PRO A 567 -22.58 12.38 3.00
CA PRO A 567 -23.98 12.00 3.15
C PRO A 567 -24.51 12.19 4.58
N GLU A 568 -25.76 12.65 4.72
CA GLU A 568 -26.43 12.98 5.99
C GLU A 568 -26.69 11.79 6.93
N ARG A 569 -26.45 10.55 6.48
CA ARG A 569 -26.61 9.33 7.28
C ARG A 569 -25.28 8.72 7.72
N LEU A 570 -24.17 9.43 7.48
CA LEU A 570 -22.83 8.97 7.84
C LEU A 570 -22.62 9.08 9.35
N GLY A 571 -22.49 7.95 10.05
CA GLY A 571 -22.29 7.94 11.50
C GLY A 571 -20.86 8.27 11.94
N LYS A 572 -19.88 8.00 11.08
CA LYS A 572 -18.44 8.16 11.33
C LYS A 572 -17.70 8.39 10.02
N ILE A 573 -16.67 9.23 10.05
CA ILE A 573 -15.69 9.31 8.96
C ILE A 573 -14.48 8.47 9.37
N GLU A 574 -14.14 7.49 8.55
CA GLU A 574 -13.06 6.55 8.86
C GLU A 574 -11.66 7.18 8.76
N SER A 575 -10.65 6.42 9.18
CA SER A 575 -9.27 6.93 9.23
C SER A 575 -8.71 7.11 7.82
N ALA A 576 -7.90 8.17 7.66
CA ALA A 576 -7.23 8.53 6.40
C ALA A 576 -8.13 8.71 5.17
N THR A 577 -9.47 8.77 5.32
CA THR A 577 -10.42 8.78 4.20
C THR A 577 -10.09 9.82 3.13
N PHE A 578 -9.62 11.02 3.50
CA PHE A 578 -9.23 12.10 2.58
C PHE A 578 -7.75 12.52 2.72
N ARG A 579 -6.90 11.67 3.30
CA ARG A 579 -5.47 11.96 3.49
C ARG A 579 -4.82 12.33 2.16
N GLY A 580 -4.02 13.39 2.11
CA GLY A 580 -3.33 13.82 0.89
C GLY A 580 -4.23 14.37 -0.22
N CYS A 581 -5.51 14.68 0.06
CA CYS A 581 -6.39 15.39 -0.88
C CYS A 581 -5.99 16.87 -0.98
N THR A 582 -4.83 17.14 -1.59
CA THR A 582 -4.21 18.47 -1.65
C THR A 582 -5.04 19.53 -2.38
N GLY A 583 -6.06 19.13 -3.16
CA GLY A 583 -6.98 20.03 -3.85
C GLY A 583 -8.21 20.45 -3.03
N LEU A 584 -8.50 19.75 -1.92
CA LEU A 584 -9.74 19.94 -1.15
C LEU A 584 -9.70 21.29 -0.43
N LYS A 585 -10.69 22.15 -0.68
CA LYS A 585 -10.70 23.54 -0.18
C LYS A 585 -11.56 23.74 1.05
N ASP A 586 -12.66 23.00 1.13
CA ASP A 586 -13.64 23.08 2.19
C ASP A 586 -14.26 21.71 2.48
N ILE A 587 -14.71 21.53 3.73
CA ILE A 587 -15.45 20.35 4.15
C ILE A 587 -16.50 20.72 5.20
N ASN A 588 -17.71 20.18 5.01
CA ASN A 588 -18.80 20.28 5.97
C ASN A 588 -19.04 18.89 6.58
N ILE A 589 -18.80 18.75 7.88
CA ILE A 589 -19.04 17.50 8.61
C ILE A 589 -20.53 17.46 9.01
N PRO A 590 -21.33 16.47 8.57
CA PRO A 590 -22.77 16.45 8.85
C PRO A 590 -23.08 16.10 10.31
N VAL A 591 -24.26 16.51 10.79
CA VAL A 591 -24.71 16.33 12.20
C VAL A 591 -24.80 14.87 12.65
N SER A 592 -24.89 13.93 11.71
CA SER A 592 -24.91 12.50 11.99
C SER A 592 -23.54 11.94 12.42
N VAL A 593 -22.45 12.63 12.09
CA VAL A 593 -21.08 12.14 12.35
C VAL A 593 -20.72 12.35 13.82
N LYS A 594 -20.45 11.24 14.51
CA LYS A 594 -20.03 11.21 15.92
C LYS A 594 -18.51 11.20 16.11
N GLU A 595 -17.78 10.66 15.15
CA GLU A 595 -16.32 10.53 15.22
C GLU A 595 -15.69 10.81 13.85
N ILE A 596 -14.60 11.59 13.87
CA ILE A 596 -13.68 11.71 12.72
C ILE A 596 -12.43 10.88 13.05
N GLY A 597 -12.09 9.94 12.17
CA GLY A 597 -10.95 9.05 12.31
C GLY A 597 -9.59 9.77 12.30
N SER A 598 -8.53 9.01 12.60
CA SER A 598 -7.17 9.52 12.59
C SER A 598 -6.72 9.82 11.16
N ARG A 599 -5.93 10.88 10.97
CA ARG A 599 -5.34 11.29 9.67
C ARG A 599 -6.35 11.58 8.55
N THR A 600 -7.64 11.73 8.86
CA THR A 600 -8.70 11.84 7.84
C THR A 600 -8.45 12.96 6.83
N PHE A 601 -7.92 14.11 7.24
CA PHE A 601 -7.57 15.25 6.38
C PHE A 601 -6.07 15.60 6.46
N GLU A 602 -5.22 14.66 6.88
CA GLU A 602 -3.76 14.89 6.93
C GLU A 602 -3.25 15.30 5.53
N ASP A 603 -2.37 16.30 5.48
CA ASP A 603 -1.80 16.88 4.26
C ASP A 603 -2.82 17.41 3.22
N CYS A 604 -4.05 17.75 3.64
CA CYS A 604 -4.99 18.51 2.83
C CYS A 604 -4.57 19.99 2.75
N THR A 605 -3.47 20.26 2.04
CA THR A 605 -2.77 21.55 2.06
C THR A 605 -3.56 22.74 1.53
N SER A 606 -4.62 22.53 0.75
CA SER A 606 -5.53 23.60 0.28
C SER A 606 -6.75 23.82 1.18
N LEU A 607 -6.92 23.03 2.24
CA LEU A 607 -8.10 23.09 3.09
C LEU A 607 -8.10 24.38 3.92
N THR A 608 -9.08 25.23 3.66
CA THR A 608 -9.18 26.57 4.29
C THR A 608 -10.35 26.68 5.25
N ASN A 609 -11.47 26.00 4.94
CA ASN A 609 -12.72 26.10 5.70
C ASN A 609 -13.17 24.72 6.16
N VAL A 610 -13.25 24.51 7.48
CA VAL A 610 -13.76 23.28 8.08
C VAL A 610 -14.95 23.63 8.95
N LYS A 611 -16.13 23.07 8.63
CA LYS A 611 -17.32 23.20 9.49
C LYS A 611 -17.55 21.89 10.24
N LEU A 612 -17.32 21.93 11.55
CA LEU A 612 -17.64 20.86 12.47
C LEU A 612 -19.07 21.06 13.00
N SER A 613 -19.89 20.02 12.97
CA SER A 613 -21.28 20.08 13.45
C SER A 613 -21.40 19.77 14.96
N GLU A 614 -22.42 20.35 15.58
CA GLU A 614 -22.83 19.97 16.94
C GLU A 614 -23.23 18.50 16.99
N GLY A 615 -22.83 17.80 18.06
CA GLY A 615 -23.01 16.36 18.21
C GLY A 615 -21.81 15.51 17.82
N LEU A 616 -20.75 16.11 17.26
CA LEU A 616 -19.43 15.49 17.09
C LEU A 616 -18.77 15.27 18.46
N GLU A 617 -18.34 14.04 18.76
CA GLU A 617 -17.83 13.68 20.10
C GLU A 617 -16.31 13.56 20.13
N LYS A 618 -15.69 13.23 18.99
CA LYS A 618 -14.25 12.90 18.91
C LYS A 618 -13.60 13.31 17.59
N ILE A 619 -12.43 13.92 17.69
CA ILE A 619 -11.50 14.19 16.57
C ILE A 619 -10.26 13.31 16.76
N GLY A 620 -9.95 12.49 15.76
CA GLY A 620 -8.82 11.55 15.80
C GLY A 620 -7.43 12.21 15.78
N SER A 621 -6.40 11.37 15.96
CA SER A 621 -5.01 11.83 15.92
C SER A 621 -4.62 12.28 14.50
N ALA A 622 -3.85 13.37 14.40
CA ALA A 622 -3.36 13.94 13.14
C ALA A 622 -4.45 14.26 12.10
N THR A 623 -5.72 14.42 12.51
CA THR A 623 -6.85 14.60 11.58
C THR A 623 -6.65 15.75 10.60
N PHE A 624 -6.10 16.89 11.03
CA PHE A 624 -5.78 18.06 10.18
C PHE A 624 -4.28 18.35 10.12
N CYS A 625 -3.42 17.38 10.48
CA CYS A 625 -1.97 17.57 10.43
C CYS A 625 -1.54 17.99 9.02
N GLY A 626 -0.70 19.02 8.90
CA GLY A 626 -0.23 19.50 7.59
C GLY A 626 -1.27 20.27 6.75
N CYS A 627 -2.45 20.60 7.29
CA CYS A 627 -3.42 21.50 6.65
C CYS A 627 -2.90 22.95 6.65
N THR A 628 -1.87 23.22 5.86
CA THR A 628 -1.09 24.46 5.92
C THR A 628 -1.87 25.73 5.53
N ALA A 629 -3.01 25.61 4.85
CA ALA A 629 -3.90 26.73 4.49
C ALA A 629 -5.05 26.98 5.48
N LEU A 630 -5.26 26.11 6.49
CA LEU A 630 -6.35 26.25 7.46
C LEU A 630 -6.13 27.51 8.31
N LYS A 631 -7.11 28.41 8.36
CA LYS A 631 -6.98 29.73 9.03
C LYS A 631 -7.63 29.82 10.39
N GLU A 632 -8.78 29.17 10.54
CA GLU A 632 -9.55 29.11 11.77
C GLU A 632 -10.14 27.72 11.98
N ILE A 633 -10.31 27.32 13.22
CA ILE A 633 -11.08 26.13 13.59
C ILE A 633 -11.94 26.44 14.82
N ARG A 634 -13.21 26.04 14.79
CA ARG A 634 -14.13 26.11 15.92
C ARG A 634 -14.50 24.70 16.37
N ILE A 635 -14.07 24.32 17.56
CA ILE A 635 -14.35 23.00 18.13
C ILE A 635 -15.73 23.04 18.80
N PRO A 636 -16.71 22.20 18.40
CA PRO A 636 -18.04 22.16 19.03
C PRO A 636 -17.97 21.75 20.51
N ALA A 637 -18.93 22.18 21.33
CA ALA A 637 -18.97 21.86 22.76
C ALA A 637 -19.18 20.37 23.06
N SER A 638 -19.70 19.60 22.09
CA SER A 638 -19.85 18.15 22.22
C SER A 638 -18.54 17.36 22.11
N VAL A 639 -17.46 17.98 21.61
CA VAL A 639 -16.16 17.30 21.44
C VAL A 639 -15.46 17.18 22.79
N LYS A 640 -15.25 15.93 23.23
CA LYS A 640 -14.58 15.65 24.52
C LYS A 640 -13.07 15.49 24.39
N THR A 641 -12.62 15.02 23.22
CA THR A 641 -11.23 14.65 22.97
C THR A 641 -10.79 15.10 21.57
N ILE A 642 -9.59 15.69 21.52
CA ILE A 642 -8.86 16.03 20.30
C ILE A 642 -7.59 15.17 20.31
N GLY A 643 -7.41 14.31 19.33
CA GLY A 643 -6.28 13.39 19.31
C GLY A 643 -4.92 14.07 19.13
N GLU A 644 -3.87 13.33 19.50
CA GLU A 644 -2.46 13.71 19.32
C GLU A 644 -2.19 14.29 17.91
N SER A 645 -1.45 15.39 17.84
CA SER A 645 -1.06 16.05 16.59
C SER A 645 -2.21 16.51 15.68
N ALA A 646 -3.46 16.58 16.16
CA ALA A 646 -4.63 16.83 15.31
C ALA A 646 -4.51 18.06 14.41
N PHE A 647 -3.84 19.12 14.87
CA PHE A 647 -3.60 20.36 14.11
C PHE A 647 -2.11 20.66 13.90
N SER A 648 -1.22 19.68 14.11
CA SER A 648 0.23 19.90 13.93
C SER A 648 0.55 20.39 12.51
N TYR A 649 1.51 21.30 12.36
CA TYR A 649 1.89 21.94 11.09
C TYR A 649 0.78 22.73 10.37
N CYS A 650 -0.32 23.11 11.04
CA CYS A 650 -1.31 24.06 10.50
C CYS A 650 -0.76 25.51 10.50
N LYS A 651 0.22 25.79 9.64
CA LYS A 651 1.03 27.01 9.67
C LYS A 651 0.24 28.32 9.50
N SER A 652 -0.90 28.29 8.81
CA SER A 652 -1.79 29.46 8.63
C SER A 652 -2.87 29.59 9.70
N LEU A 653 -2.96 28.66 10.66
CA LEU A 653 -4.00 28.68 11.69
C LEU A 653 -3.74 29.85 12.63
N THR A 654 -4.61 30.85 12.58
CA THR A 654 -4.47 32.07 13.39
C THR A 654 -5.36 32.06 14.63
N HIS A 655 -6.46 31.30 14.60
CA HIS A 655 -7.45 31.22 15.66
C HIS A 655 -7.97 29.79 15.83
N ALA A 656 -7.93 29.27 17.05
CA ALA A 656 -8.55 28.01 17.43
C ALA A 656 -9.50 28.25 18.61
N GLU A 657 -10.79 28.02 18.41
CA GLU A 657 -11.81 28.17 19.45
C GLU A 657 -12.04 26.82 20.13
N LEU A 658 -11.56 26.69 21.38
CA LEU A 658 -11.78 25.54 22.25
C LEU A 658 -12.98 25.82 23.17
N LYS A 659 -13.89 24.85 23.31
CA LYS A 659 -15.11 24.98 24.13
C LYS A 659 -15.03 24.19 25.43
N GLU A 660 -15.84 24.58 26.40
CA GLU A 660 -16.05 23.82 27.64
C GLU A 660 -16.55 22.40 27.33
N GLY A 661 -16.07 21.42 28.08
CA GLY A 661 -16.32 19.99 27.86
C GLY A 661 -15.11 19.24 27.30
N LEU A 662 -14.10 19.94 26.78
CA LEU A 662 -12.81 19.36 26.38
C LEU A 662 -11.99 18.99 27.62
N GLU A 663 -11.59 17.73 27.76
CA GLU A 663 -10.91 17.23 28.97
C GLU A 663 -9.38 17.36 28.91
N THR A 664 -8.80 17.17 27.73
CA THR A 664 -7.34 17.18 27.50
C THR A 664 -6.99 17.90 26.21
N ILE A 665 -5.80 18.52 26.19
CA ILE A 665 -5.09 18.88 24.95
C ILE A 665 -3.93 17.90 24.84
N GLU A 666 -4.05 16.95 23.92
CA GLU A 666 -3.09 15.85 23.76
C GLU A 666 -1.73 16.32 23.22
N GLU A 667 -0.76 15.41 23.24
CA GLU A 667 0.61 15.63 22.75
C GLU A 667 0.62 16.22 21.33
N SER A 668 1.45 17.23 21.11
CA SER A 668 1.69 17.90 19.82
C SER A 668 0.44 18.47 19.12
N THR A 669 -0.70 18.62 19.80
CA THR A 669 -1.99 18.99 19.18
C THR A 669 -1.91 20.19 18.22
N PHE A 670 -1.20 21.26 18.61
CA PHE A 670 -0.95 22.47 17.81
C PHE A 670 0.54 22.69 17.50
N GLU A 671 1.38 21.64 17.55
CA GLU A 671 2.82 21.74 17.25
C GLU A 671 3.04 22.45 15.90
N LYS A 672 3.93 23.45 15.85
CA LYS A 672 4.27 24.24 14.65
C LYS A 672 3.06 24.90 13.97
N CYS A 673 2.01 25.23 14.73
CA CYS A 673 1.00 26.22 14.33
C CYS A 673 1.60 27.63 14.37
N THR A 674 2.54 27.91 13.47
CA THR A 674 3.35 29.14 13.49
C THR A 674 2.54 30.42 13.30
N GLY A 675 1.29 30.34 12.84
CA GLY A 675 0.37 31.46 12.68
C GLY A 675 -0.52 31.74 13.90
N LEU A 676 -0.57 30.84 14.89
CA LEU A 676 -1.50 30.94 16.02
C LEU A 676 -1.09 32.11 16.92
N LYS A 677 -2.00 33.05 17.18
CA LYS A 677 -1.69 34.31 17.88
C LYS A 677 -2.11 34.32 19.34
N ASP A 678 -3.24 33.69 19.62
CA ASP A 678 -3.86 33.58 20.93
C ASP A 678 -4.50 32.19 21.10
N ILE A 679 -4.53 31.71 22.33
CA ILE A 679 -5.27 30.50 22.69
C ILE A 679 -5.91 30.68 24.07
N ARG A 680 -7.17 30.23 24.20
CA ARG A 680 -7.89 30.19 25.47
C ARG A 680 -8.15 28.74 25.86
N ILE A 681 -7.59 28.32 26.98
CA ILE A 681 -7.76 26.95 27.49
C ILE A 681 -9.03 26.91 28.35
N PRO A 682 -10.04 26.09 28.04
CA PRO A 682 -11.29 26.05 28.79
C PRO A 682 -11.10 25.43 30.19
N THR A 683 -12.04 25.70 31.11
CA THR A 683 -11.92 25.27 32.52
C THR A 683 -11.97 23.76 32.70
N SER A 684 -12.54 23.03 31.73
CA SER A 684 -12.61 21.57 31.74
C SER A 684 -11.28 20.87 31.43
N VAL A 685 -10.28 21.57 30.87
CA VAL A 685 -8.99 20.96 30.50
C VAL A 685 -8.12 20.74 31.72
N LYS A 686 -7.75 19.48 31.95
CA LYS A 686 -6.93 19.05 33.09
C LYS A 686 -5.43 19.04 32.79
N THR A 687 -5.07 18.74 31.54
CA THR A 687 -3.68 18.55 31.11
C THR A 687 -3.44 19.19 29.76
N ILE A 688 -2.34 19.94 29.65
CA ILE A 688 -1.72 20.33 28.38
C ILE A 688 -0.55 19.37 28.14
N GLY A 689 -0.69 18.52 27.13
CA GLY A 689 0.26 17.46 26.79
C GLY A 689 1.60 17.97 26.27
N ALA A 690 2.57 17.06 26.18
CA ALA A 690 3.91 17.38 25.69
C ALA A 690 3.87 18.01 24.28
N ASP A 691 4.71 19.02 24.05
CA ASP A 691 4.83 19.71 22.75
C ASP A 691 3.53 20.33 22.18
N ALA A 692 2.45 20.42 22.97
CA ALA A 692 1.11 20.78 22.49
C ALA A 692 1.07 22.09 21.68
N PHE A 693 1.89 23.08 22.04
CA PHE A 693 2.06 24.37 21.35
C PHE A 693 3.53 24.62 20.96
N TYR A 694 4.35 23.57 20.86
CA TYR A 694 5.77 23.69 20.49
C TYR A 694 5.93 24.45 19.16
N GLU A 695 6.84 25.43 19.12
CA GLU A 695 7.08 26.29 17.95
C GLU A 695 5.84 27.05 17.42
N CYS A 696 4.84 27.35 18.26
CA CYS A 696 3.81 28.36 17.96
C CYS A 696 4.40 29.77 17.99
N LYS A 697 5.27 30.07 17.02
CA LYS A 697 6.15 31.26 16.99
C LYS A 697 5.43 32.61 16.99
N SER A 698 4.15 32.65 16.59
CA SER A 698 3.32 33.86 16.62
C SER A 698 2.46 33.98 17.88
N LEU A 699 2.49 32.99 18.79
CA LEU A 699 1.64 32.96 19.97
C LEU A 699 2.10 34.05 20.94
N THR A 700 1.27 35.08 21.11
CA THR A 700 1.57 36.23 21.96
C THR A 700 0.94 36.12 23.35
N HIS A 701 -0.16 35.37 23.47
CA HIS A 701 -0.92 35.19 24.70
C HIS A 701 -1.52 33.79 24.77
N ALA A 702 -1.39 33.15 25.93
CA ALA A 702 -2.06 31.89 26.25
C ALA A 702 -2.82 32.05 27.57
N GLU A 703 -4.15 31.97 27.52
CA GLU A 703 -5.01 32.11 28.69
C GLU A 703 -5.20 30.73 29.34
N LEU A 704 -4.52 30.51 30.46
CA LEU A 704 -4.65 29.29 31.27
C LEU A 704 -5.69 29.51 32.38
N LYS A 705 -6.61 28.56 32.57
CA LYS A 705 -7.71 28.66 33.53
C LYS A 705 -7.52 27.75 34.75
N GLU A 706 -8.14 28.13 35.85
CA GLU A 706 -8.26 27.27 37.04
C GLU A 706 -8.99 25.96 36.68
N GLY A 707 -8.49 24.85 37.22
CA GLY A 707 -8.88 23.49 36.83
C GLY A 707 -7.76 22.73 36.10
N LEU A 708 -6.82 23.44 35.47
CA LEU A 708 -5.62 22.88 34.87
C LEU A 708 -4.67 22.34 35.94
N GLU A 709 -4.32 21.04 35.87
CA GLU A 709 -3.50 20.38 36.89
C GLU A 709 -2.03 20.21 36.46
N THR A 710 -1.79 19.98 35.16
CA THR A 710 -0.46 19.65 34.62
C THR A 710 -0.18 20.37 33.30
N ILE A 711 1.03 20.93 33.18
CA ILE A 711 1.62 21.38 31.91
C ILE A 711 2.82 20.49 31.64
N GLU A 712 2.79 19.68 30.59
CA GLU A 712 3.86 18.73 30.29
C GLU A 712 5.08 19.36 29.60
N GLY A 713 6.10 18.55 29.35
CA GLY A 713 7.37 19.02 28.81
C GLY A 713 7.23 19.64 27.42
N TRP A 714 8.03 20.67 27.14
CA TRP A 714 8.04 21.39 25.85
C TRP A 714 6.70 21.99 25.39
N ALA A 715 5.64 21.97 26.21
CA ALA A 715 4.28 22.36 25.83
C ALA A 715 4.20 23.71 25.11
N PHE A 716 4.96 24.73 25.54
CA PHE A 716 5.08 26.04 24.92
C PHE A 716 6.52 26.38 24.49
N ALA A 717 7.41 25.38 24.37
CA ALA A 717 8.79 25.64 23.97
C ALA A 717 8.85 26.29 22.57
N ASN A 718 9.80 27.20 22.39
CA ASN A 718 9.96 27.99 21.16
C ASN A 718 8.73 28.83 20.76
N CYS A 719 7.83 29.16 21.70
CA CYS A 719 6.82 30.21 21.52
C CYS A 719 7.50 31.60 21.60
N THR A 720 8.29 31.93 20.58
CA THR A 720 9.21 33.07 20.59
C THR A 720 8.54 34.44 20.72
N ALA A 721 7.24 34.55 20.50
CA ALA A 721 6.45 35.78 20.63
C ALA A 721 5.66 35.89 21.95
N LEU A 722 5.65 34.86 22.80
CA LEU A 722 4.91 34.85 24.06
C LEU A 722 5.54 35.85 25.02
N LYS A 723 4.75 36.80 25.53
CA LYS A 723 5.25 37.93 26.35
C LYS A 723 5.03 37.76 27.84
N ASP A 724 3.93 37.14 28.20
CA ASP A 724 3.47 36.92 29.57
C ASP A 724 2.82 35.55 29.69
N ILE A 725 2.93 34.95 30.88
CA ILE A 725 2.18 33.75 31.24
C ILE A 725 1.84 33.77 32.72
N SER A 726 0.57 33.49 33.05
CA SER A 726 0.12 33.27 34.43
C SER A 726 -0.25 31.80 34.62
N ILE A 727 0.45 31.14 35.55
CA ILE A 727 0.21 29.74 35.91
C ILE A 727 -0.86 29.71 37.00
N PRO A 728 -2.04 29.07 36.78
CA PRO A 728 -3.12 29.04 37.76
C PRO A 728 -2.78 28.17 38.98
N LYS A 729 -3.48 28.40 40.10
CA LYS A 729 -3.20 27.74 41.40
C LYS A 729 -3.42 26.24 41.36
N SER A 730 -4.29 25.77 40.48
CA SER A 730 -4.55 24.34 40.28
C SER A 730 -3.36 23.56 39.70
N VAL A 731 -2.39 24.23 39.05
CA VAL A 731 -1.24 23.57 38.42
C VAL A 731 -0.25 23.11 39.49
N LYS A 732 -0.01 21.79 39.54
CA LYS A 732 0.92 21.18 40.51
C LYS A 732 2.32 21.01 39.94
N THR A 733 2.40 20.76 38.63
CA THR A 733 3.64 20.39 37.93
C THR A 733 3.77 21.11 36.59
N ILE A 734 4.98 21.62 36.32
CA ILE A 734 5.40 22.14 35.02
C ILE A 734 6.55 21.27 34.52
N GLY A 735 6.37 20.69 33.34
CA GLY A 735 7.31 19.78 32.71
C GLY A 735 8.62 20.45 32.28
N SER A 736 9.60 19.60 31.97
CA SER A 736 10.90 20.05 31.48
C SER A 736 10.75 20.84 30.19
N TRP A 737 11.46 21.96 30.07
CA TRP A 737 11.43 22.84 28.90
C TRP A 737 10.06 23.40 28.52
N ALA A 738 9.03 23.33 29.38
CA ALA A 738 7.66 23.74 29.02
C ALA A 738 7.57 25.16 28.42
N PHE A 739 8.40 26.11 28.85
CA PHE A 739 8.50 27.46 28.29
C PHE A 739 9.92 27.76 27.76
N GLY A 740 10.71 26.73 27.46
CA GLY A 740 12.08 26.90 26.99
C GLY A 740 12.15 27.67 25.67
N SER A 741 13.12 28.56 25.52
CA SER A 741 13.31 29.42 24.34
C SER A 741 12.11 30.34 24.02
N CYS A 742 11.26 30.67 24.99
CA CYS A 742 10.29 31.76 24.86
C CYS A 742 11.02 33.11 24.96
N ASN A 743 11.76 33.47 23.91
CA ASN A 743 12.71 34.59 23.97
C ASN A 743 12.07 35.97 24.22
N SER A 744 10.76 36.13 23.99
CA SER A 744 10.01 37.38 24.30
C SER A 744 9.32 37.37 25.66
N LEU A 745 9.40 36.28 26.43
CA LEU A 745 8.71 36.14 27.71
C LEU A 745 9.38 37.05 28.74
N MET A 746 8.68 38.12 29.14
CA MET A 746 9.18 39.12 30.07
C MET A 746 8.79 38.82 31.52
N HIS A 747 7.59 38.25 31.70
CA HIS A 747 7.01 37.96 33.01
C HIS A 747 6.36 36.56 33.03
N ALA A 748 6.64 35.80 34.09
CA ALA A 748 5.98 34.53 34.37
C ALA A 748 5.47 34.54 35.82
N GLU A 749 4.15 34.51 36.00
CA GLU A 749 3.52 34.46 37.32
C GLU A 749 3.33 33.01 37.75
N LEU A 750 4.08 32.59 38.78
CA LEU A 750 3.99 31.26 39.37
C LEU A 750 3.11 31.29 40.62
N SER A 751 2.00 30.54 40.60
CA SER A 751 1.06 30.49 41.72
C SER A 751 1.48 29.55 42.85
N GLU A 752 1.05 29.86 44.07
CA GLU A 752 1.12 28.94 45.21
C GLU A 752 0.34 27.65 44.93
N GLY A 753 0.95 26.50 45.21
CA GLY A 753 0.45 25.17 44.85
C GLY A 753 1.41 24.40 43.94
N LEU A 754 2.27 25.10 43.19
CA LEU A 754 3.31 24.51 42.36
C LEU A 754 4.39 23.82 43.21
N GLU A 755 4.64 22.53 42.99
CA GLU A 755 5.59 21.75 43.80
C GLU A 755 7.02 21.78 43.23
N THR A 756 7.16 21.80 41.92
CA THR A 756 8.46 21.74 41.22
C THR A 756 8.49 22.66 40.00
N ILE A 757 9.66 23.25 39.75
CA ILE A 757 10.00 23.84 38.46
C ILE A 757 10.91 22.83 37.75
N GLY A 758 10.45 22.30 36.62
CA GLY A 758 11.14 21.26 35.86
C GLY A 758 12.48 21.69 35.25
N ASP A 759 13.20 20.71 34.68
CA ASP A 759 14.49 20.97 34.04
C ASP A 759 14.31 21.86 32.81
N GLY A 760 15.06 22.95 32.72
CA GLY A 760 15.02 23.85 31.56
C GLY A 760 13.71 24.59 31.35
N THR A 761 12.76 24.58 32.30
CA THR A 761 11.40 25.15 32.12
C THR A 761 11.38 26.53 31.49
N PHE A 762 12.26 27.44 31.91
CA PHE A 762 12.42 28.80 31.35
C PHE A 762 13.80 29.02 30.71
N SER A 763 14.53 27.93 30.35
CA SER A 763 15.84 28.05 29.71
C SER A 763 15.74 28.90 28.45
N GLU A 764 16.69 29.80 28.23
CA GLU A 764 16.75 30.70 27.08
C GLU A 764 15.55 31.68 26.96
N CYS A 765 14.81 31.92 28.04
CA CYS A 765 13.87 33.05 28.14
C CYS A 765 14.65 34.37 28.29
N THR A 766 15.29 34.81 27.20
CA THR A 766 16.26 35.91 27.20
C THR A 766 15.66 37.28 27.55
N ALA A 767 14.34 37.47 27.42
CA ALA A 767 13.64 38.68 27.84
C ALA A 767 13.15 38.68 29.30
N LEU A 768 13.21 37.54 30.02
CA LEU A 768 12.64 37.43 31.37
C LEU A 768 13.37 38.40 32.31
N ILE A 769 12.62 39.28 32.99
CA ILE A 769 13.18 40.38 33.79
C ILE A 769 13.29 40.01 35.26
N ASP A 770 12.27 39.32 35.77
CA ASP A 770 12.14 38.92 37.15
C ASP A 770 11.40 37.58 37.26
N ILE A 771 11.63 36.86 38.37
CA ILE A 771 10.88 35.66 38.70
C ILE A 771 10.64 35.56 40.19
N ARG A 772 9.41 35.19 40.58
CA ARG A 772 9.04 34.88 41.96
C ARG A 772 8.76 33.39 42.10
N VAL A 773 9.58 32.70 42.89
CA VAL A 773 9.40 31.26 43.17
C VAL A 773 8.53 31.11 44.43
N PRO A 774 7.31 30.52 44.33
CA PRO A 774 6.38 30.44 45.45
C PRO A 774 6.85 29.46 46.54
N LYS A 775 6.28 29.57 47.75
CA LYS A 775 6.69 28.79 48.95
C LYS A 775 6.47 27.29 48.79
N SER A 776 5.50 26.90 47.96
CA SER A 776 5.19 25.52 47.66
C SER A 776 6.31 24.79 46.91
N VAL A 777 7.14 25.51 46.13
CA VAL A 777 8.19 24.89 45.30
C VAL A 777 9.32 24.32 46.16
N LYS A 778 9.64 23.04 45.95
CA LYS A 778 10.71 22.33 46.69
C LYS A 778 12.02 22.27 45.92
N THR A 779 11.96 22.29 44.60
CA THR A 779 13.13 22.11 43.73
C THR A 779 13.04 23.02 42.52
N ILE A 780 14.14 23.72 42.23
CA ILE A 780 14.40 24.35 40.93
C ILE A 780 15.28 23.39 40.12
N GLY A 781 14.75 22.89 39.00
CA GLY A 781 15.39 21.88 38.15
C GLY A 781 16.67 22.33 37.44
N VAL A 782 17.34 21.36 36.82
CA VAL A 782 18.60 21.57 36.09
C VAL A 782 18.35 22.57 34.95
N SER A 783 19.17 23.61 34.87
CA SER A 783 19.06 24.65 33.82
C SER A 783 17.71 25.39 33.76
N ALA A 784 16.88 25.36 34.82
CA ALA A 784 15.53 25.92 34.80
C ALA A 784 15.44 27.37 34.28
N PHE A 785 16.42 28.21 34.59
CA PHE A 785 16.54 29.61 34.15
C PHE A 785 17.87 29.86 33.41
N LYS A 786 18.48 28.82 32.84
CA LYS A 786 19.73 28.95 32.09
C LYS A 786 19.56 29.96 30.96
N ASP A 787 20.56 30.82 30.72
CA ASP A 787 20.57 31.82 29.66
C ASP A 787 19.38 32.83 29.71
N CYS A 788 18.76 33.02 30.89
CA CYS A 788 17.83 34.14 31.14
C CYS A 788 18.62 35.45 31.29
N LYS A 789 19.22 35.92 30.19
CA LYS A 789 20.23 36.98 30.20
C LYS A 789 19.74 38.33 30.72
N ASN A 790 18.44 38.62 30.63
CA ASN A 790 17.84 39.85 31.18
C ASN A 790 17.33 39.73 32.61
N LEU A 791 17.42 38.54 33.24
CA LEU A 791 16.92 38.33 34.59
C LEU A 791 17.73 39.19 35.56
N THR A 792 17.08 40.18 36.17
CA THR A 792 17.71 41.11 37.12
C THR A 792 17.49 40.71 38.58
N TYR A 793 16.39 39.99 38.85
CA TYR A 793 15.95 39.64 40.19
C TYR A 793 15.26 38.27 40.20
N ALA A 794 15.57 37.45 41.21
CA ALA A 794 14.86 36.20 41.47
C ALA A 794 14.52 36.13 42.95
N GLU A 795 13.22 36.11 43.28
CA GLU A 795 12.74 35.97 44.65
C GLU A 795 12.60 34.48 45.00
N LEU A 796 13.46 33.99 45.90
CA LEU A 796 13.43 32.62 46.40
C LEU A 796 12.83 32.59 47.80
N GLN A 797 11.75 31.82 48.00
CA GLN A 797 11.01 31.78 49.27
C GLN A 797 11.45 30.61 50.18
N GLU A 798 11.21 30.77 51.48
CA GLU A 798 11.34 29.68 52.45
C GLU A 798 10.40 28.51 52.09
N GLY A 799 10.95 27.30 52.09
CA GLY A 799 10.29 26.09 51.60
C GLY A 799 11.06 25.41 50.47
N LEU A 800 11.88 26.17 49.73
CA LEU A 800 12.78 25.67 48.69
C LEU A 800 13.92 24.84 49.30
N VAL A 801 14.10 23.60 48.85
CA VAL A 801 15.08 22.65 49.40
C VAL A 801 16.31 22.52 48.51
N LYS A 802 16.13 22.55 47.19
CA LYS A 802 17.21 22.29 46.22
C LYS A 802 17.21 23.28 45.06
N ILE A 803 18.40 23.75 44.71
CA ILE A 803 18.68 24.44 43.46
C ILE A 803 19.62 23.53 42.68
N GLU A 804 19.15 22.95 41.58
CA GLU A 804 19.92 21.97 40.81
C GLU A 804 20.99 22.62 39.91
N GLY A 805 21.80 21.80 39.24
CA GLY A 805 22.93 22.28 38.44
C GLY A 805 22.51 23.21 37.29
N ASN A 806 23.34 24.21 37.00
CA ASN A 806 23.10 25.23 35.97
C ASN A 806 21.79 26.03 36.11
N ALA A 807 21.05 25.95 37.22
CA ALA A 807 19.70 26.51 37.36
C ALA A 807 19.59 27.98 36.91
N PHE A 808 20.56 28.83 37.25
CA PHE A 808 20.66 30.24 36.84
C PHE A 808 21.95 30.51 36.03
N TYR A 809 22.48 29.49 35.34
CA TYR A 809 23.70 29.65 34.54
C TYR A 809 23.53 30.74 33.47
N ASN A 810 24.50 31.64 33.37
CA ASN A 810 24.53 32.74 32.41
C ASN A 810 23.32 33.71 32.51
N CYS A 811 22.77 33.90 33.72
CA CYS A 811 21.86 35.02 34.03
C CYS A 811 22.68 36.32 34.18
N GLU A 812 23.17 36.85 33.05
CA GLU A 812 24.20 37.89 33.04
C GLU A 812 23.84 39.18 33.80
N LYS A 813 22.55 39.53 33.90
CA LYS A 813 22.06 40.73 34.59
C LYS A 813 21.60 40.51 36.05
N LEU A 814 21.68 39.29 36.57
CA LEU A 814 21.26 39.01 37.95
C LEU A 814 22.22 39.72 38.92
N LYS A 815 21.69 40.66 39.72
CA LYS A 815 22.53 41.54 40.57
C LYS A 815 22.76 40.98 41.97
N GLU A 816 21.71 40.42 42.56
CA GLU A 816 21.73 39.88 43.91
C GLU A 816 20.90 38.60 43.97
N ILE A 817 21.30 37.67 44.84
CA ILE A 817 20.51 36.47 45.14
C ILE A 817 20.53 36.16 46.63
N ASN A 818 19.34 35.97 47.19
CA ASN A 818 19.15 35.57 48.57
C ASN A 818 18.71 34.10 48.60
N ILE A 819 19.58 33.21 49.09
CA ILE A 819 19.27 31.79 49.20
C ILE A 819 18.57 31.55 50.54
N PRO A 820 17.33 31.02 50.60
CA PRO A 820 16.62 30.83 51.88
C PRO A 820 17.23 29.71 52.73
N LYS A 821 16.97 29.73 54.05
CA LYS A 821 17.53 28.77 55.03
C LYS A 821 17.08 27.33 54.78
N SER A 822 15.92 27.17 54.15
CA SER A 822 15.41 25.87 53.74
C SER A 822 16.30 25.15 52.72
N VAL A 823 17.11 25.87 51.93
CA VAL A 823 17.95 25.27 50.87
C VAL A 823 19.09 24.45 51.48
N LYS A 824 19.19 23.19 51.05
CA LYS A 824 20.20 22.23 51.53
C LYS A 824 21.28 21.93 50.50
N THR A 825 20.98 22.11 49.21
CA THR A 825 21.91 21.84 48.12
C THR A 825 21.80 22.89 47.03
N ILE A 826 22.95 23.36 46.56
CA ILE A 826 23.12 24.21 45.38
C ILE A 826 24.01 23.43 44.41
N GLY A 827 23.53 23.15 43.21
CA GLY A 827 24.18 22.29 42.24
C GLY A 827 25.37 22.94 41.53
N ARG A 828 26.14 22.10 40.83
CA ARG A 828 27.27 22.50 39.99
C ARG A 828 26.85 23.61 39.01
N TRP A 829 27.66 24.65 38.86
CA TRP A 829 27.39 25.78 37.93
C TRP A 829 26.08 26.55 38.16
N ALA A 830 25.37 26.36 39.29
CA ALA A 830 24.03 26.91 39.48
C ALA A 830 23.93 28.42 39.24
N PHE A 831 24.97 29.20 39.57
CA PHE A 831 25.05 30.65 39.34
C PHE A 831 26.26 31.03 38.48
N GLY A 832 26.83 30.09 37.73
CA GLY A 832 27.99 30.37 36.90
C GLY A 832 27.70 31.39 35.79
N TYR A 833 28.66 32.24 35.46
CA TYR A 833 28.51 33.34 34.50
C TYR A 833 27.40 34.36 34.83
N CYS A 834 26.98 34.48 36.11
CA CYS A 834 26.16 35.61 36.56
C CYS A 834 27.05 36.86 36.71
N LYS A 835 27.46 37.43 35.57
CA LYS A 835 28.50 38.47 35.48
C LYS A 835 28.17 39.73 36.28
N SER A 836 26.90 40.09 36.44
CA SER A 836 26.45 41.26 37.21
C SER A 836 26.23 40.99 38.70
N LEU A 837 26.40 39.75 39.17
CA LEU A 837 26.11 39.37 40.54
C LEU A 837 27.12 40.03 41.48
N THR A 838 26.67 41.00 42.28
CA THR A 838 27.51 41.71 43.24
C THR A 838 27.50 41.09 44.63
N ARG A 839 26.43 40.37 44.97
CA ARG A 839 26.19 39.80 46.30
C ARG A 839 25.37 38.51 46.22
N ALA A 840 25.80 37.49 46.96
CA ALA A 840 25.04 36.27 47.17
C ALA A 840 24.97 35.97 48.68
N GLU A 841 23.76 35.90 49.25
CA GLU A 841 23.56 35.49 50.63
C GLU A 841 23.36 33.98 50.72
N LEU A 842 24.34 33.28 51.30
CA LEU A 842 24.22 31.85 51.64
C LEU A 842 23.83 31.71 53.11
N GLN A 843 22.88 30.81 53.40
CA GLN A 843 22.33 30.64 54.75
C GLN A 843 22.79 29.32 55.41
N GLU A 844 22.71 29.27 56.74
CA GLU A 844 23.06 28.08 57.52
C GLU A 844 22.25 26.84 57.12
N GLY A 845 22.92 25.68 57.11
CA GLY A 845 22.34 24.41 56.68
C GLY A 845 22.84 23.92 55.32
N LEU A 846 23.59 24.74 54.58
CA LEU A 846 24.29 24.35 53.36
C LEU A 846 25.56 23.56 53.73
N GLY A 847 25.63 22.28 53.35
CA GLY A 847 26.76 21.41 53.71
C GLY A 847 27.99 21.55 52.81
N LYS A 848 27.78 21.92 51.55
CA LYS A 848 28.83 22.03 50.52
C LYS A 848 28.45 23.11 49.51
N ILE A 849 29.45 23.85 49.02
CA ILE A 849 29.35 24.64 47.79
C ILE A 849 29.92 23.76 46.68
N GLU A 850 29.10 23.43 45.68
CA GLU A 850 29.47 22.52 44.58
C GLU A 850 30.48 23.15 43.62
N ASP A 851 31.04 22.32 42.74
CA ASP A 851 32.04 22.77 41.78
C ASP A 851 31.46 23.85 40.85
N TYR A 852 32.26 24.87 40.54
CA TYR A 852 31.92 25.96 39.62
C TYR A 852 30.66 26.78 39.97
N THR A 853 30.10 26.65 41.19
CA THR A 853 28.80 27.23 41.57
C THR A 853 28.65 28.72 41.22
N PHE A 854 29.67 29.53 41.51
CA PHE A 854 29.75 30.98 41.25
C PHE A 854 30.91 31.34 40.31
N CYS A 855 31.35 30.39 39.47
CA CYS A 855 32.46 30.63 38.54
C CYS A 855 32.08 31.70 37.49
N ASN A 856 32.99 32.62 37.18
CA ASN A 856 32.79 33.79 36.30
C ASN A 856 31.74 34.81 36.78
N CYS A 857 31.51 34.92 38.09
CA CYS A 857 30.78 36.03 38.70
C CYS A 857 31.70 37.24 38.92
N PHE A 858 32.14 37.88 37.81
CA PHE A 858 33.20 38.90 37.83
C PHE A 858 32.98 40.04 38.83
N ASN A 859 31.73 40.43 39.07
CA ASN A 859 31.37 41.55 39.95
C ASN A 859 31.07 41.16 41.40
N LEU A 860 31.21 39.89 41.78
CA LEU A 860 30.91 39.43 43.14
C LEU A 860 31.92 40.06 44.11
N LYS A 861 31.45 40.91 45.03
CA LYS A 861 32.32 41.70 45.94
C LYS A 861 32.56 41.04 47.29
N GLU A 862 31.50 40.43 47.83
CA GLU A 862 31.49 39.78 49.13
C GLU A 862 30.70 38.49 49.01
N ILE A 863 31.20 37.43 49.65
CA ILE A 863 30.41 36.24 49.93
C ILE A 863 30.61 35.80 51.39
N ARG A 864 29.50 35.58 52.08
CA ARG A 864 29.50 35.00 53.43
C ARG A 864 29.23 33.50 53.30
N ILE A 865 30.24 32.70 53.64
CA ILE A 865 30.12 31.24 53.62
C ILE A 865 29.62 30.79 55.00
N PRO A 866 28.46 30.12 55.10
CA PRO A 866 27.85 29.78 56.39
C PRO A 866 28.65 28.70 57.12
N LYS A 867 28.52 28.67 58.45
CA LYS A 867 29.29 27.78 59.34
C LYS A 867 29.06 26.30 59.04
N SER A 868 27.88 25.96 58.52
CA SER A 868 27.54 24.60 58.11
C SER A 868 28.35 24.05 56.93
N VAL A 869 29.02 24.90 56.12
CA VAL A 869 29.74 24.46 54.93
C VAL A 869 31.03 23.73 55.31
N LYS A 870 31.12 22.45 54.94
CA LYS A 870 32.29 21.60 55.16
C LYS A 870 33.21 21.53 53.95
N THR A 871 32.73 21.86 52.75
CA THR A 871 33.48 21.73 51.51
C THR A 871 33.17 22.87 50.55
N ILE A 872 34.23 23.49 50.03
CA ILE A 872 34.18 24.38 48.87
C ILE A 872 34.70 23.57 47.68
N GLY A 873 33.89 23.43 46.64
CA GLY A 873 34.17 22.63 45.44
C GLY A 873 35.26 23.21 44.54
N GLU A 874 35.61 22.44 43.51
CA GLU A 874 36.56 22.84 42.47
C GLU A 874 36.05 24.09 41.73
N SER A 875 36.91 25.11 41.56
CA SER A 875 36.57 26.35 40.84
C SER A 875 35.28 27.04 41.31
N ALA A 876 34.81 26.79 42.53
CA ALA A 876 33.52 27.27 43.04
C ALA A 876 33.34 28.79 42.88
N PHE A 877 34.42 29.56 43.03
CA PHE A 877 34.51 31.01 42.92
C PHE A 877 35.53 31.45 41.85
N CYS A 878 35.90 30.59 40.91
CA CYS A 878 36.90 30.95 39.91
C CYS A 878 36.46 32.17 39.09
N SER A 879 37.40 33.08 38.79
CA SER A 879 37.18 34.36 38.10
C SER A 879 36.20 35.32 38.79
N CYS A 880 36.13 35.32 40.13
CA CYS A 880 35.43 36.38 40.87
C CYS A 880 36.37 37.57 41.11
N TRP A 881 36.72 38.31 40.04
CA TRP A 881 37.78 39.35 40.07
C TRP A 881 37.62 40.40 41.16
N HIS A 882 36.39 40.78 41.52
CA HIS A 882 36.13 41.80 42.53
C HIS A 882 35.90 41.26 43.95
N LEU A 883 36.07 39.95 44.17
CA LEU A 883 35.84 39.34 45.48
C LEU A 883 36.94 39.77 46.45
N LYS A 884 36.61 40.69 47.37
CA LYS A 884 37.59 41.29 48.28
C LYS A 884 37.93 40.41 49.47
N GLN A 885 36.92 39.70 49.97
CA GLN A 885 37.04 38.84 51.14
C GLN A 885 36.20 37.58 50.96
N ALA A 886 36.75 36.45 51.39
CA ALA A 886 36.05 35.18 51.53
C ALA A 886 36.27 34.67 52.95
N GLU A 887 35.33 34.98 53.86
CA GLU A 887 35.39 34.48 55.22
C GLU A 887 35.18 32.96 55.22
N LEU A 888 36.25 32.21 55.51
CA LEU A 888 36.20 30.75 55.57
C LEU A 888 35.62 30.31 56.92
N PRO A 889 34.59 29.45 56.95
CA PRO A 889 33.93 29.09 58.20
C PRO A 889 34.79 28.16 59.07
N GLU A 890 34.68 28.30 60.39
CA GLU A 890 35.40 27.50 61.41
C GLU A 890 35.17 25.98 61.33
N GLY A 891 34.12 25.54 60.62
CA GLY A 891 33.81 24.12 60.37
C GLY A 891 34.33 23.57 59.04
N LEU A 892 34.99 24.40 58.21
CA LEU A 892 35.42 24.02 56.86
C LEU A 892 36.47 22.90 56.89
N GLU A 893 36.24 21.81 56.16
CA GLU A 893 37.16 20.67 56.13
C GLU A 893 37.99 20.60 54.84
N THR A 894 37.42 21.02 53.71
CA THR A 894 38.04 20.90 52.38
C THR A 894 37.88 22.15 51.52
N ILE A 895 38.98 22.61 50.93
CA ILE A 895 39.02 23.61 49.86
C ILE A 895 39.42 22.91 48.56
N GLY A 896 38.61 23.02 47.52
CA GLY A 896 38.80 22.36 46.23
C GLY A 896 39.94 22.92 45.38
N ASP A 897 40.26 22.23 44.29
CA ASP A 897 41.23 22.69 43.30
C ASP A 897 40.72 23.98 42.64
N THR A 898 41.60 24.96 42.44
CA THR A 898 41.29 26.27 41.82
C THR A 898 40.06 26.99 42.38
N ALA A 899 39.66 26.70 43.62
CA ALA A 899 38.41 27.14 44.23
C ALA A 899 38.15 28.66 44.12
N PHE A 900 39.21 29.47 44.24
CA PHE A 900 39.23 30.93 44.15
C PHE A 900 40.23 31.41 43.08
N GLN A 901 40.54 30.60 42.07
CA GLN A 901 41.45 31.01 40.99
C GLN A 901 40.96 32.31 40.34
N TRP A 902 41.87 33.21 39.97
CA TRP A 902 41.54 34.51 39.38
C TRP A 902 40.57 35.32 40.25
N CYS A 903 40.75 35.32 41.58
CA CYS A 903 40.07 36.27 42.47
C CYS A 903 41.02 37.43 42.80
N GLY A 904 41.25 38.31 41.83
CA GLY A 904 42.24 39.40 41.93
C GLY A 904 42.05 40.33 43.12
N GLY A 905 40.81 40.60 43.54
CA GLY A 905 40.52 41.45 44.69
C GLY A 905 40.81 40.82 46.07
N LEU A 906 41.16 39.53 46.15
CA LEU A 906 41.29 38.82 47.41
C LEU A 906 42.65 39.07 48.06
N GLU A 907 42.69 39.97 49.05
CA GLU A 907 43.93 40.45 49.68
C GLU A 907 44.43 39.56 50.85
N ALA A 908 43.54 38.86 51.55
CA ALA A 908 43.90 38.07 52.72
C ALA A 908 43.08 36.78 52.87
N ILE A 909 43.72 35.70 53.33
CA ILE A 909 43.07 34.44 53.67
C ILE A 909 43.50 33.98 55.06
N LYS A 910 42.51 33.58 55.87
CA LYS A 910 42.71 32.87 57.13
C LYS A 910 42.20 31.43 57.00
N ILE A 911 43.08 30.46 57.20
CA ILE A 911 42.76 29.02 57.17
C ILE A 911 42.34 28.57 58.58
N PRO A 912 41.10 28.10 58.79
CA PRO A 912 40.63 27.68 60.10
C PRO A 912 41.25 26.35 60.56
N LYS A 913 41.18 26.08 61.86
CA LYS A 913 41.74 24.86 62.49
C LYS A 913 41.16 23.54 61.95
N SER A 914 39.97 23.60 61.37
CA SER A 914 39.21 22.45 60.87
C SER A 914 39.68 21.94 59.51
N VAL A 915 40.43 22.75 58.74
CA VAL A 915 40.78 22.41 57.35
C VAL A 915 41.75 21.23 57.32
N LYS A 916 41.33 20.14 56.68
CA LYS A 916 42.07 18.88 56.52
C LYS A 916 42.62 18.71 55.11
N LYS A 917 42.09 19.44 54.12
CA LYS A 917 42.51 19.32 52.73
C LYS A 917 42.42 20.66 52.01
N ILE A 918 43.54 21.06 51.42
CA ILE A 918 43.63 22.16 50.46
C ILE A 918 43.97 21.56 49.10
N GLY A 919 43.15 21.89 48.10
CA GLY A 919 43.32 21.46 46.71
C GLY A 919 44.52 22.12 46.04
N LYS A 920 44.69 21.85 44.75
CA LYS A 920 45.76 22.44 43.94
C LYS A 920 45.39 23.84 43.51
N ASN A 921 46.34 24.78 43.61
CA ASN A 921 46.18 26.14 43.07
C ASN A 921 44.87 26.86 43.49
N PRO A 922 44.38 26.71 44.74
CA PRO A 922 43.08 27.23 45.15
C PRO A 922 42.97 28.75 45.02
N TRP A 923 44.10 29.47 45.05
CA TRP A 923 44.16 30.93 44.91
C TRP A 923 45.08 31.37 43.76
N LEU A 924 45.23 30.53 42.74
CA LEU A 924 46.08 30.85 41.59
C LEU A 924 45.66 32.19 40.96
N GLU A 925 46.64 33.05 40.70
CA GLU A 925 46.45 34.39 40.16
C GLU A 925 45.55 35.29 41.03
N CYS A 926 45.71 35.19 42.36
CA CYS A 926 45.17 36.14 43.33
C CYS A 926 46.28 37.06 43.87
N GLU A 927 45.92 38.25 44.35
CA GLU A 927 46.85 39.25 44.89
C GLU A 927 46.92 39.18 46.44
N ILE A 928 47.08 37.96 46.98
CA ILE A 928 47.01 37.74 48.42
C ILE A 928 48.28 38.27 49.09
N VAL A 929 48.14 39.34 49.88
CA VAL A 929 49.21 39.96 50.66
C VAL A 929 49.36 39.38 52.07
N ASN A 930 48.33 38.72 52.61
CA ASN A 930 48.36 38.14 53.97
C ASN A 930 47.71 36.75 54.03
N ILE A 931 48.52 35.72 54.33
CA ILE A 931 48.09 34.34 54.56
C ILE A 931 48.37 33.97 56.02
N GLN A 932 47.32 33.55 56.72
CA GLN A 932 47.40 33.06 58.09
C GLN A 932 46.74 31.69 58.22
N VAL A 933 47.38 30.79 58.96
CA VAL A 933 46.78 29.52 59.37
C VAL A 933 46.55 29.55 60.87
N ASP A 934 45.37 29.12 61.32
CA ASP A 934 45.06 29.01 62.74
C ASP A 934 46.11 28.16 63.46
N SER A 935 46.65 28.66 64.58
CA SER A 935 47.73 28.00 65.33
C SER A 935 47.36 26.62 65.86
N SER A 936 46.06 26.29 65.92
CA SER A 936 45.55 25.00 66.35
C SER A 936 45.32 24.02 65.19
N ASN A 937 45.56 24.43 63.93
CA ASN A 937 45.46 23.52 62.79
C ASN A 937 46.59 22.47 62.88
N LYS A 938 46.22 21.19 62.86
CA LYS A 938 47.17 20.08 63.04
C LYS A 938 47.90 19.68 61.76
N LYS A 939 47.41 20.12 60.59
CA LYS A 939 47.92 19.68 59.28
C LYS A 939 48.70 20.78 58.57
N TYR A 940 48.26 22.02 58.72
CA TYR A 940 48.84 23.18 58.08
C TYR A 940 49.27 24.19 59.13
N ASP A 941 50.33 24.94 58.85
CA ASP A 941 50.71 26.10 59.65
C ASP A 941 51.28 27.23 58.76
N SER A 942 51.45 28.40 59.36
CA SER A 942 52.12 29.56 58.76
C SER A 942 53.21 30.09 59.70
N ARG A 943 54.04 29.17 60.23
CA ARG A 943 55.05 29.47 61.25
C ARG A 943 56.05 30.55 60.80
N ASN A 944 56.61 31.28 61.75
CA ASN A 944 57.63 32.31 61.53
C ASN A 944 57.22 33.40 60.52
N ASN A 945 55.93 33.77 60.48
CA ASN A 945 55.37 34.78 59.58
C ASN A 945 55.69 34.53 58.11
N CYS A 946 55.62 33.26 57.67
CA CYS A 946 56.04 32.89 56.33
C CYS A 946 55.19 33.48 55.20
N ASN A 947 54.01 34.04 55.50
CA ASN A 947 53.03 34.48 54.51
C ASN A 947 52.75 33.39 53.46
N GLY A 948 52.51 32.17 53.92
CA GLY A 948 52.30 30.98 53.12
C GLY A 948 51.70 29.85 53.96
N ILE A 949 51.35 28.75 53.30
CA ILE A 949 50.78 27.57 53.94
C ILE A 949 51.79 26.43 53.87
N ILE A 950 52.19 25.92 55.02
CA ILE A 950 53.14 24.82 55.16
C ILE A 950 52.38 23.58 55.62
N GLU A 951 52.58 22.46 54.94
CA GLU A 951 52.12 21.15 55.40
C GLU A 951 53.06 20.66 56.52
N THR A 952 52.55 20.62 57.76
CA THR A 952 53.35 20.45 58.98
C THR A 952 54.11 19.12 59.00
N ALA A 953 53.47 18.04 58.55
CA ALA A 953 54.04 16.69 58.59
C ALA A 953 55.25 16.51 57.67
N THR A 954 55.31 17.26 56.57
CA THR A 954 56.37 17.14 55.55
C THR A 954 57.29 18.35 55.51
N ASN A 955 57.01 19.40 56.28
CA ASN A 955 57.63 20.72 56.17
C ASN A 955 57.68 21.21 54.72
N THR A 956 56.56 21.04 53.98
CA THR A 956 56.46 21.44 52.57
C THR A 956 55.64 22.71 52.44
N LEU A 957 56.17 23.74 51.76
CA LEU A 957 55.37 24.90 51.36
C LEU A 957 54.41 24.51 50.22
N ILE A 958 53.11 24.64 50.44
CA ILE A 958 52.07 24.24 49.48
C ILE A 958 51.32 25.41 48.84
N VAL A 959 51.37 26.60 49.46
CA VAL A 959 50.82 27.86 48.93
C VAL A 959 51.74 28.98 49.39
N ALA A 960 52.06 29.92 48.51
CA ALA A 960 52.84 31.11 48.82
C ALA A 960 52.02 32.37 48.51
N GLY A 961 52.04 33.35 49.42
CA GLY A 961 51.49 34.69 49.23
C GLY A 961 52.54 35.66 48.67
N TYR A 962 52.18 36.94 48.54
CA TYR A 962 53.12 37.97 48.11
C TYR A 962 54.27 38.12 49.13
N LYS A 963 55.54 38.09 48.67
CA LYS A 963 56.75 38.18 49.52
C LYS A 963 56.84 37.11 50.63
N THR A 964 56.49 35.87 50.34
CA THR A 964 56.64 34.74 51.29
C THR A 964 58.06 34.62 51.86
N LEU A 965 58.17 34.58 53.19
CA LEU A 965 59.41 34.36 53.93
C LEU A 965 59.53 32.87 54.31
N ILE A 966 60.23 32.07 53.51
CA ILE A 966 60.28 30.62 53.75
C ILE A 966 61.11 30.29 55.01
N PRO A 967 60.53 29.66 56.06
CA PRO A 967 61.23 29.41 57.32
C PRO A 967 62.38 28.40 57.19
N LYS A 968 63.45 28.63 57.96
CA LYS A 968 64.51 27.61 58.14
C LYS A 968 63.90 26.29 58.62
N GLY A 969 64.12 25.21 57.87
CA GLY A 969 63.54 23.87 58.11
C GLY A 969 62.49 23.44 57.09
N VAL A 970 61.93 24.37 56.32
CA VAL A 970 61.14 24.07 55.11
C VAL A 970 62.11 23.93 53.95
N ASN A 971 62.40 22.71 53.52
CA ASN A 971 63.36 22.43 52.44
C ASN A 971 62.67 22.08 51.10
N THR A 972 61.36 21.86 51.14
CA THR A 972 60.55 21.39 50.01
C THR A 972 59.46 22.39 49.67
N VAL A 973 59.30 22.71 48.39
CA VAL A 973 58.25 23.60 47.87
C VAL A 973 57.45 22.89 46.78
N LYS A 974 56.12 23.03 46.77
CA LYS A 974 55.28 22.57 45.67
C LYS A 974 55.24 23.61 44.54
N SER A 975 55.18 23.18 43.27
CA SER A 975 55.11 24.10 42.13
C SER A 975 53.87 25.00 42.18
N SER A 976 52.75 24.51 42.73
CA SER A 976 51.56 25.30 43.01
C SER A 976 51.83 26.51 43.90
N ALA A 977 52.68 26.37 44.92
CA ALA A 977 53.07 27.48 45.79
C ALA A 977 53.83 28.58 45.01
N ILE A 978 54.67 28.18 44.05
CA ILE A 978 55.41 29.11 43.19
C ILE A 978 54.46 29.85 42.24
N ASN A 979 53.38 29.19 41.81
CA ASN A 979 52.45 29.71 40.82
C ASN A 979 51.33 30.60 41.41
N THR A 980 51.17 30.67 42.74
CA THR A 980 49.93 31.19 43.34
C THR A 980 49.67 32.71 43.22
N CYS A 981 50.67 33.57 43.03
CA CYS A 981 50.47 35.03 43.14
C CYS A 981 50.66 35.78 41.80
N HIS A 982 49.62 36.51 41.37
CA HIS A 982 49.68 37.44 40.24
C HIS A 982 50.48 38.67 40.70
N GLY A 983 51.78 38.66 40.44
CA GLY A 983 52.68 39.74 40.84
C GLY A 983 54.16 39.47 40.55
N ILE A 984 54.48 38.34 39.91
CA ILE A 984 55.88 37.89 39.78
C ILE A 984 56.23 37.71 38.31
N TYR A 985 56.31 38.85 37.64
CA TYR A 985 57.43 39.06 36.72
C TYR A 985 58.76 39.34 37.49
N TYR A 986 58.76 39.32 38.84
CA TYR A 986 59.93 39.56 39.71
C TYR A 986 59.97 38.69 40.98
N ASP A 987 60.86 37.69 40.97
CA ASP A 987 61.57 37.03 42.08
C ASP A 987 60.79 36.50 43.32
N ILE A 988 60.28 35.26 43.27
CA ILE A 988 60.33 34.40 44.46
C ILE A 988 61.80 34.03 44.67
N TYR A 989 62.51 34.77 45.53
CA TYR A 989 63.82 34.35 46.01
C TYR A 989 63.65 33.11 46.89
N LEU A 990 63.80 31.92 46.30
CA LEU A 990 63.90 30.70 47.10
C LEU A 990 65.23 30.76 47.88
N PRO A 991 65.20 30.76 49.23
CA PRO A 991 66.42 30.81 50.01
C PRO A 991 67.25 29.55 49.79
N LYS A 992 68.59 29.64 49.95
CA LYS A 992 69.56 28.56 49.66
C LYS A 992 69.28 27.20 50.32
N HIS A 993 68.46 27.17 51.37
CA HIS A 993 68.11 25.94 52.08
C HIS A 993 66.96 25.16 51.41
N ILE A 994 66.34 25.70 50.36
CA ILE A 994 65.40 24.97 49.50
C ILE A 994 66.20 24.12 48.53
N ASN A 995 66.08 22.81 48.68
CA ASN A 995 66.81 21.85 47.85
C ASN A 995 65.89 20.92 47.05
N LYS A 996 64.56 21.04 47.22
CA LYS A 996 63.57 20.19 46.56
C LYS A 996 62.33 20.96 46.10
N ILE A 997 61.98 20.85 44.83
CA ILE A 997 60.72 21.32 44.24
C ILE A 997 59.92 20.11 43.75
N ILE A 998 58.69 19.95 44.22
CA ILE A 998 57.76 18.90 43.79
C ILE A 998 56.76 19.51 42.82
N ASN A 999 56.74 19.03 41.56
CA ASN A 999 55.73 19.44 40.60
C ASN A 999 54.37 18.81 40.94
N ASP A 1000 53.44 19.63 41.42
CA ASP A 1000 52.06 19.23 41.76
C ASP A 1000 50.99 19.96 40.92
N SER A 1001 51.39 20.93 40.08
CA SER A 1001 50.52 21.70 39.19
C SER A 1001 50.45 21.08 37.80
N ASN A 1002 49.22 20.88 37.28
CA ASN A 1002 48.95 20.51 35.88
C ASN A 1002 48.24 21.67 35.14
N VAL A 1003 48.32 22.91 35.62
CA VAL A 1003 47.44 24.00 35.14
C VAL A 1003 47.91 24.49 33.77
N CYS A 1004 47.29 23.90 32.74
CA CYS A 1004 47.63 24.10 31.33
C CYS A 1004 46.90 25.29 30.67
N HIS A 1005 46.20 26.14 31.43
CA HIS A 1005 45.44 27.27 30.88
C HIS A 1005 46.31 28.42 30.39
N ILE A 1006 47.58 28.52 30.84
CA ILE A 1006 48.55 29.47 30.32
C ILE A 1006 49.67 28.66 29.67
N LYS A 1007 49.63 28.56 28.34
CA LYS A 1007 50.59 27.82 27.49
C LYS A 1007 52.02 28.03 27.99
N GLY A 1008 52.63 26.98 28.57
CA GLY A 1008 54.08 26.81 28.67
C GLY A 1008 54.88 27.73 29.59
N PHE A 1009 54.25 28.61 30.38
CA PHE A 1009 55.00 29.60 31.18
C PHE A 1009 55.35 29.17 32.62
N TYR A 1010 54.48 28.44 33.33
CA TYR A 1010 54.64 28.26 34.80
C TYR A 1010 55.35 26.96 35.22
N ASP A 1011 54.92 25.78 34.74
CA ASP A 1011 55.61 24.52 35.07
C ASP A 1011 57.04 24.48 34.50
N SER A 1012 57.25 25.13 33.34
CA SER A 1012 58.58 25.29 32.75
C SER A 1012 59.45 26.27 33.55
N TYR A 1013 58.86 27.25 34.23
CA TYR A 1013 59.58 28.19 35.08
C TYR A 1013 60.09 27.53 36.35
N ALA A 1014 59.25 26.79 37.08
CA ALA A 1014 59.69 26.07 38.27
C ALA A 1014 60.77 25.03 37.95
N GLU A 1015 60.63 24.30 36.84
CA GLU A 1015 61.65 23.34 36.36
C GLU A 1015 62.95 24.05 35.93
N LYS A 1016 62.85 25.15 35.17
CA LYS A 1016 64.01 25.93 34.71
C LYS A 1016 64.73 26.59 35.89
N TYR A 1017 63.99 27.17 36.83
CA TYR A 1017 64.52 27.76 38.05
C TYR A 1017 65.25 26.72 38.90
N ALA A 1018 64.64 25.54 39.08
CA ALA A 1018 65.25 24.44 39.83
C ALA A 1018 66.58 24.02 39.20
N LYS A 1019 66.61 23.81 37.87
CA LYS A 1019 67.82 23.47 37.11
C LYS A 1019 68.89 24.57 37.22
N SER A 1020 68.51 25.83 37.04
CA SER A 1020 69.44 26.97 37.10
C SER A 1020 70.04 27.21 38.49
N ASN A 1021 69.41 26.71 39.56
CA ASN A 1021 69.87 26.89 40.94
C ASN A 1021 70.33 25.58 41.63
N GLY A 1022 70.43 24.47 40.90
CA GLY A 1022 70.88 23.18 41.45
C GLY A 1022 69.91 22.54 42.46
N ILE A 1023 68.62 22.83 42.35
CA ILE A 1023 67.55 22.31 43.22
C ILE A 1023 66.99 21.01 42.60
N GLU A 1024 66.76 19.97 43.41
CA GLU A 1024 66.10 18.73 42.97
C GLU A 1024 64.68 19.04 42.47
N PHE A 1025 64.40 18.84 41.18
CA PHE A 1025 63.05 18.96 40.62
C PHE A 1025 62.44 17.59 40.43
N ILE A 1026 61.34 17.30 41.13
CA ILE A 1026 60.55 16.08 40.94
C ILE A 1026 59.44 16.37 39.92
N PRO A 1027 59.52 15.82 38.68
CA PRO A 1027 58.47 15.99 37.68
C PRO A 1027 57.18 15.26 38.07
N ILE A 1028 56.07 15.58 37.39
CA ILE A 1028 54.80 14.86 37.59
C ILE A 1028 55.03 13.37 37.33
N ILE A 1029 54.77 12.57 38.38
CA ILE A 1029 54.91 11.11 38.44
C ILE A 1029 54.41 10.42 37.16
N LYS A 1030 55.29 9.66 36.49
CA LYS A 1030 54.94 8.65 35.49
C LYS A 1030 54.50 7.37 36.20
N TYR A 1031 53.34 6.82 35.84
CA TYR A 1031 52.83 5.56 36.40
C TYR A 1031 52.01 4.79 35.36
N THR A 1032 51.91 3.48 35.54
CA THR A 1032 51.13 2.62 34.66
C THR A 1032 49.80 2.28 35.32
N VAL A 1033 48.68 2.36 34.58
CA VAL A 1033 47.36 1.89 35.05
C VAL A 1033 47.00 0.59 34.35
N GLU A 1034 46.72 -0.44 35.14
CA GLU A 1034 46.24 -1.73 34.67
C GLU A 1034 44.77 -1.91 35.09
N LEU A 1035 43.90 -2.17 34.11
CA LEU A 1035 42.50 -2.47 34.31
C LEU A 1035 42.29 -3.98 34.30
N TYR A 1036 41.59 -4.49 35.29
CA TYR A 1036 41.25 -5.89 35.45
C TYR A 1036 39.74 -6.10 35.51
N ASP A 1037 39.23 -7.15 34.86
CA ASP A 1037 37.88 -7.69 35.06
C ASP A 1037 38.00 -9.16 35.46
N ASP A 1038 37.40 -9.56 36.58
CA ASP A 1038 37.49 -10.90 37.17
C ASP A 1038 38.94 -11.48 37.19
N SER A 1039 39.93 -10.65 37.55
CA SER A 1039 41.38 -10.95 37.54
C SER A 1039 42.06 -11.09 36.17
N LYS A 1040 41.36 -10.88 35.06
CA LYS A 1040 41.96 -10.79 33.72
C LYS A 1040 42.32 -9.35 33.39
N LEU A 1041 43.56 -9.11 32.94
CA LEU A 1041 43.98 -7.79 32.45
C LEU A 1041 43.21 -7.46 31.15
N ILE A 1042 42.50 -6.34 31.13
CA ILE A 1042 41.68 -5.87 30.01
C ILE A 1042 42.17 -4.55 29.40
N GLY A 1043 43.15 -3.88 30.01
CA GLY A 1043 43.81 -2.71 29.44
C GLY A 1043 44.99 -2.24 30.30
N LYS A 1044 46.03 -1.69 29.66
CA LYS A 1044 47.25 -1.20 30.33
C LYS A 1044 47.79 0.10 29.73
N LYS A 1045 47.73 1.22 30.45
CA LYS A 1045 48.19 2.54 29.98
C LYS A 1045 49.38 3.04 30.76
N ASP A 1046 50.39 3.55 30.07
CA ASP A 1046 51.39 4.43 30.68
C ASP A 1046 50.86 5.87 30.72
N VAL A 1047 50.73 6.42 31.91
CA VAL A 1047 50.18 7.76 32.16
C VAL A 1047 51.33 8.71 32.45
N ASP A 1048 51.75 9.42 31.41
CA ASP A 1048 52.52 10.66 31.57
C ASP A 1048 51.49 11.78 31.83
N GLY A 1049 51.60 12.54 32.91
CA GLY A 1049 50.58 13.49 33.40
C GLY A 1049 50.18 14.68 32.51
N LYS A 1050 50.25 14.56 31.16
CA LYS A 1050 50.06 15.60 30.13
C LYS A 1050 48.89 15.37 29.14
N GLU A 1051 48.09 14.31 29.23
CA GLU A 1051 47.07 14.02 28.21
C GLU A 1051 45.87 15.01 28.19
N LYS A 1052 45.46 15.46 26.99
CA LYS A 1052 44.41 16.47 26.70
C LYS A 1052 43.26 15.86 25.89
N ASN A 1053 42.06 16.47 25.96
CA ASN A 1053 41.05 16.42 24.88
C ASN A 1053 40.87 17.81 24.21
N LYS A 1054 40.11 17.86 23.11
CA LYS A 1054 40.02 18.96 22.12
C LYS A 1054 39.56 20.35 22.66
N TYR A 1055 39.03 20.43 23.87
CA TYR A 1055 38.51 21.69 24.46
C TYR A 1055 39.29 22.22 25.66
N GLY A 1056 40.38 21.56 26.07
CA GLY A 1056 41.28 22.08 27.11
C GLY A 1056 40.74 22.04 28.55
N ILE A 1057 39.76 21.17 28.85
CA ILE A 1057 39.16 21.02 30.19
C ILE A 1057 39.45 19.61 30.74
N TYR A 1058 39.90 19.50 32.00
CA TYR A 1058 40.05 18.22 32.71
C TYR A 1058 38.74 17.76 33.38
N THR A 1059 37.65 17.71 32.61
CA THR A 1059 36.43 17.00 33.05
C THR A 1059 35.84 16.23 31.87
N GLY A 1060 35.61 14.93 32.06
CA GLY A 1060 34.81 14.10 31.17
C GLY A 1060 35.61 13.35 30.10
N ASP A 1061 35.54 12.03 30.20
CA ASP A 1061 35.99 10.99 29.27
C ASP A 1061 37.51 10.84 29.12
N CYS A 1062 38.06 9.96 29.95
CA CYS A 1062 39.31 9.28 29.62
C CYS A 1062 38.96 8.13 28.66
N PRO A 1063 39.33 8.21 27.36
CA PRO A 1063 38.96 7.20 26.36
C PRO A 1063 39.58 5.81 26.60
N TRP A 1064 40.43 5.68 27.64
CA TRP A 1064 41.13 4.45 27.99
C TRP A 1064 40.32 3.50 28.87
N PHE A 1065 39.28 3.95 29.58
CA PHE A 1065 38.32 3.00 30.12
C PHE A 1065 37.59 2.39 28.93
N SER A 1066 38.18 1.36 28.32
CA SER A 1066 37.46 0.48 27.40
C SER A 1066 36.18 0.11 28.12
N THR A 1067 35.03 0.28 27.46
CA THR A 1067 33.75 -0.07 28.04
C THR A 1067 33.77 -1.58 28.23
N ALA A 1068 34.28 -2.04 29.36
CA ALA A 1068 34.15 -3.43 29.73
C ALA A 1068 32.65 -3.69 29.69
N GLU A 1069 32.24 -4.72 28.97
CA GLU A 1069 30.86 -5.11 28.85
C GLU A 1069 30.68 -6.48 29.49
N LYS A 1070 29.99 -6.50 30.63
CA LYS A 1070 29.54 -7.75 31.26
C LYS A 1070 28.04 -7.86 31.03
N LYS A 1071 27.66 -8.78 30.14
CA LYS A 1071 26.25 -9.02 29.75
C LYS A 1071 25.36 -9.13 30.98
N GLY A 1072 24.38 -8.24 31.11
CA GLY A 1072 23.45 -8.23 32.25
C GLY A 1072 23.86 -7.36 33.45
N TYR A 1073 25.01 -6.69 33.38
CA TYR A 1073 25.54 -5.85 34.43
C TYR A 1073 25.82 -4.43 33.92
N GLU A 1074 25.89 -3.49 34.87
CA GLU A 1074 26.28 -2.10 34.71
C GLU A 1074 27.64 -1.92 35.39
N LEU A 1075 28.62 -1.38 34.66
CA LEU A 1075 29.93 -1.06 35.22
C LEU A 1075 29.77 0.17 36.10
N LEU A 1076 29.95 0.02 37.42
CA LEU A 1076 29.91 1.12 38.38
C LEU A 1076 31.18 1.98 38.33
N GLY A 1077 32.26 1.43 37.78
CA GLY A 1077 33.60 2.00 37.79
C GLY A 1077 34.63 0.94 38.13
N TYR A 1078 35.83 1.36 38.50
CA TYR A 1078 36.93 0.46 38.85
C TYR A 1078 37.44 0.73 40.25
N ASN A 1079 37.66 -0.33 41.02
CA ASN A 1079 38.09 -0.26 42.42
C ASN A 1079 39.56 -0.65 42.57
N THR A 1080 40.31 -0.05 43.49
CA THR A 1080 41.72 -0.43 43.75
C THR A 1080 41.89 -1.82 44.36
N LYS A 1081 40.80 -2.46 44.81
CA LYS A 1081 40.81 -3.84 45.29
C LYS A 1081 39.74 -4.66 44.57
N LYS A 1082 40.04 -5.93 44.31
CA LYS A 1082 39.16 -6.86 43.58
C LYS A 1082 37.81 -7.08 44.28
N ASP A 1083 37.82 -7.12 45.60
CA ASP A 1083 36.65 -7.34 46.47
C ASP A 1083 35.73 -6.10 46.61
N GLY A 1084 36.09 -4.98 46.00
CA GLY A 1084 35.35 -3.72 46.10
C GLY A 1084 35.59 -2.94 47.40
N SER A 1085 36.44 -3.43 48.32
CA SER A 1085 36.72 -2.76 49.60
C SER A 1085 37.71 -1.59 49.49
N GLY A 1086 38.32 -1.41 48.31
CA GLY A 1086 39.20 -0.30 48.01
C GLY A 1086 38.45 0.96 47.56
N LYS A 1087 39.19 1.92 47.01
CA LYS A 1087 38.62 3.17 46.50
C LYS A 1087 38.05 2.94 45.10
N LEU A 1088 36.77 3.27 44.92
CA LEU A 1088 36.07 3.22 43.63
C LEU A 1088 36.38 4.49 42.83
N TYR A 1089 36.71 4.32 41.56
CA TYR A 1089 36.90 5.39 40.57
C TYR A 1089 35.83 5.24 39.50
N THR A 1090 35.03 6.30 39.34
CA THR A 1090 33.94 6.38 38.36
C THR A 1090 34.42 7.07 37.08
N PHE A 1091 33.61 7.03 36.01
CA PHE A 1091 33.96 7.64 34.73
C PHE A 1091 34.20 9.16 34.82
N SER A 1092 33.56 9.83 35.78
CA SER A 1092 33.74 11.26 36.05
C SER A 1092 35.01 11.61 36.83
N ASP A 1093 35.70 10.64 37.43
CA ASP A 1093 36.80 10.93 38.35
C ASP A 1093 38.14 11.29 37.69
N GLY A 1094 38.33 10.97 36.40
CA GLY A 1094 39.59 11.21 35.68
C GLY A 1094 40.79 10.42 36.23
N LEU A 1095 41.80 10.13 35.40
CA LEU A 1095 42.99 9.38 35.83
C LEU A 1095 43.81 10.11 36.91
N TYR A 1096 43.66 11.43 37.00
CA TYR A 1096 44.47 12.26 37.89
C TYR A 1096 44.14 12.09 39.38
N LYS A 1097 43.00 11.50 39.75
CA LYS A 1097 42.61 11.26 41.16
C LYS A 1097 43.21 9.99 41.78
N LEU A 1098 43.93 9.17 40.99
CA LEU A 1098 44.61 7.98 41.49
C LEU A 1098 45.74 8.37 42.45
N THR A 1099 45.89 7.64 43.56
CA THR A 1099 47.02 7.80 44.49
C THR A 1099 48.29 7.32 43.79
N ARG A 1100 49.31 8.16 43.68
CA ARG A 1100 50.46 7.97 42.77
C ARG A 1100 51.74 7.66 43.54
N VAL A 1101 52.50 6.69 43.05
CA VAL A 1101 53.91 6.48 43.39
C VAL A 1101 54.68 6.43 42.08
N GLU A 1102 55.84 7.08 42.02
CA GLU A 1102 56.67 7.14 40.82
C GLU A 1102 57.05 5.74 40.33
N ASN A 1103 56.91 5.50 39.02
CA ASN A 1103 57.22 4.23 38.36
C ASN A 1103 56.42 3.02 38.90
N SER A 1104 55.27 3.26 39.54
CA SER A 1104 54.39 2.20 40.05
C SER A 1104 53.33 1.77 39.05
N THR A 1105 52.81 0.55 39.23
CA THR A 1105 51.63 0.05 38.51
C THR A 1105 50.41 0.09 39.42
N VAL A 1106 49.39 0.86 39.05
CA VAL A 1106 48.11 0.94 39.74
C VAL A 1106 47.14 -0.05 39.11
N LYS A 1107 46.74 -1.07 39.88
CA LYS A 1107 45.75 -2.07 39.46
C LYS A 1107 44.34 -1.64 39.87
N LEU A 1108 43.43 -1.64 38.91
CA LEU A 1108 42.03 -1.30 39.11
C LEU A 1108 41.13 -2.44 38.64
N TYR A 1109 40.10 -2.76 39.40
CA TYR A 1109 39.23 -3.91 39.20
C TYR A 1109 37.80 -3.46 38.93
N ALA A 1110 37.25 -3.83 37.78
CA ALA A 1110 35.89 -3.50 37.36
C ALA A 1110 34.87 -3.93 38.42
N GLN A 1111 33.97 -3.02 38.79
CA GLN A 1111 32.89 -3.27 39.74
C GLN A 1111 31.55 -3.25 39.02
N TRP A 1112 30.74 -4.28 39.25
CA TRP A 1112 29.54 -4.54 38.47
C TRP A 1112 28.29 -4.50 39.33
N LYS A 1113 27.32 -3.67 38.95
CA LYS A 1113 25.95 -3.72 39.47
C LYS A 1113 25.08 -4.54 38.54
N ILE A 1114 24.24 -5.41 39.08
CA ILE A 1114 23.33 -6.19 38.25
C ILE A 1114 22.23 -5.26 37.67
N LYS A 1115 22.02 -5.29 36.35
CA LYS A 1115 20.94 -4.52 35.70
C LYS A 1115 19.59 -5.19 35.98
N LYS A 1116 18.61 -4.38 36.38
CA LYS A 1116 17.21 -4.80 36.56
C LYS A 1116 16.41 -4.39 35.32
N TYR A 1117 15.80 -5.35 34.66
CA TYR A 1117 15.02 -5.16 33.44
C TYR A 1117 13.53 -5.21 33.73
N LYS A 1118 12.75 -4.35 33.06
CA LYS A 1118 11.29 -4.31 33.18
C LYS A 1118 10.63 -5.32 32.24
N ILE A 1119 9.56 -5.96 32.70
CA ILE A 1119 8.64 -6.75 31.89
C ILE A 1119 7.33 -5.96 31.77
N THR A 1120 6.97 -5.59 30.55
CA THR A 1120 5.72 -4.91 30.23
C THR A 1120 4.78 -5.92 29.58
N TYR A 1121 3.58 -6.08 30.13
CA TYR A 1121 2.56 -6.98 29.60
C TYR A 1121 1.51 -6.17 28.86
N ASN A 1122 1.44 -6.33 27.54
CA ASN A 1122 0.32 -5.86 26.74
C ASN A 1122 -0.72 -6.98 26.67
N LEU A 1123 -1.80 -6.80 27.43
CA LEU A 1123 -2.80 -7.83 27.65
C LEU A 1123 -3.93 -7.80 26.62
N ASN A 1124 -3.96 -6.81 25.72
CA ASN A 1124 -5.00 -6.65 24.69
C ASN A 1124 -6.43 -6.84 25.26
N GLY A 1125 -6.74 -6.15 26.36
CA GLY A 1125 -8.04 -6.22 27.04
C GLY A 1125 -8.23 -7.37 28.03
N GLY A 1126 -7.19 -8.16 28.34
CA GLY A 1126 -7.19 -9.14 29.43
C GLY A 1126 -6.61 -8.63 30.76
N LYS A 1127 -6.68 -9.45 31.80
CA LYS A 1127 -6.08 -9.23 33.13
C LYS A 1127 -4.88 -10.15 33.31
N ASN A 1128 -3.75 -9.61 33.76
CA ASN A 1128 -2.54 -10.40 34.00
C ASN A 1128 -2.70 -11.29 35.24
N ASN A 1129 -1.93 -12.36 35.30
CA ASN A 1129 -1.79 -13.15 36.52
C ASN A 1129 -0.90 -12.39 37.53
N ALA A 1130 -1.31 -12.35 38.80
CA ALA A 1130 -0.62 -11.60 39.85
C ALA A 1130 0.81 -12.12 40.14
N ASP A 1131 1.07 -13.40 39.88
CA ASP A 1131 2.37 -14.04 40.11
C ASP A 1131 3.38 -13.75 38.99
N ASN A 1132 2.94 -13.12 37.88
CA ASN A 1132 3.84 -12.74 36.81
C ASN A 1132 4.69 -11.54 37.25
N PRO A 1133 6.03 -11.66 37.31
CA PRO A 1133 6.88 -10.60 37.81
C PRO A 1133 6.89 -9.42 36.83
N THR A 1134 7.01 -8.21 37.37
CA THR A 1134 7.11 -6.98 36.57
C THR A 1134 8.56 -6.62 36.23
N THR A 1135 9.54 -7.31 36.83
CA THR A 1135 10.97 -7.08 36.61
C THR A 1135 11.79 -8.35 36.77
N TYR A 1136 12.96 -8.42 36.13
CA TYR A 1136 13.90 -9.53 36.28
C TYR A 1136 15.37 -9.07 36.13
N THR A 1137 16.31 -9.93 36.46
CA THR A 1137 17.76 -9.68 36.30
C THR A 1137 18.41 -10.83 35.55
N VAL A 1138 19.66 -10.65 35.10
CA VAL A 1138 20.43 -11.73 34.45
C VAL A 1138 20.63 -12.96 35.36
N LYS A 1139 20.57 -12.80 36.70
CA LYS A 1139 20.67 -13.89 37.69
C LYS A 1139 19.33 -14.50 38.06
N THR A 1140 18.20 -13.90 37.67
CA THR A 1140 16.89 -14.45 37.98
C THR A 1140 16.76 -15.83 37.32
N LYS A 1141 16.44 -16.86 38.12
CA LYS A 1141 16.14 -18.21 37.61
C LYS A 1141 15.05 -18.09 36.54
N THR A 1142 15.03 -19.00 35.58
CA THR A 1142 14.08 -19.00 34.46
C THR A 1142 12.65 -18.73 34.95
N ILE A 1143 12.05 -17.64 34.45
CA ILE A 1143 10.69 -17.24 34.82
C ILE A 1143 9.73 -17.99 33.91
N LYS A 1144 8.87 -18.82 34.48
CA LYS A 1144 7.72 -19.39 33.76
C LYS A 1144 6.52 -18.48 33.92
N LEU A 1145 6.09 -17.84 32.83
CA LEU A 1145 4.95 -16.93 32.86
C LEU A 1145 3.66 -17.71 32.96
N LYS A 1146 2.81 -17.30 33.91
CA LYS A 1146 1.45 -17.80 34.07
C LYS A 1146 0.54 -17.18 33.03
N ASN A 1147 -0.49 -17.93 32.65
CA ASN A 1147 -1.45 -17.49 31.67
C ASN A 1147 -2.29 -16.32 32.23
N PRO A 1148 -2.45 -15.22 31.48
CA PRO A 1148 -3.39 -14.17 31.82
C PRO A 1148 -4.82 -14.66 31.55
N THR A 1149 -5.82 -13.93 32.05
CA THR A 1149 -7.25 -14.23 31.80
C THR A 1149 -7.93 -13.12 31.02
N ARG A 1150 -8.90 -13.47 30.17
CA ARG A 1150 -9.77 -12.51 29.47
C ARG A 1150 -11.14 -13.15 29.28
N GLN A 1151 -12.18 -12.50 29.78
CA GLN A 1151 -13.55 -13.03 29.72
C GLN A 1151 -13.98 -13.24 28.26
N GLY A 1152 -14.44 -14.46 27.92
CA GLY A 1152 -14.85 -14.83 26.56
C GLY A 1152 -13.72 -15.20 25.59
N TYR A 1153 -12.46 -15.32 26.04
CA TYR A 1153 -11.31 -15.67 25.20
C TYR A 1153 -10.38 -16.69 25.88
N SER A 1154 -9.79 -17.59 25.08
CA SER A 1154 -8.72 -18.50 25.47
C SER A 1154 -7.36 -17.88 25.17
N PHE A 1155 -6.44 -18.01 26.12
CA PHE A 1155 -5.06 -17.55 25.95
C PHE A 1155 -4.29 -18.49 25.02
N VAL A 1156 -3.71 -17.93 23.95
CA VAL A 1156 -2.98 -18.69 22.92
C VAL A 1156 -1.48 -18.75 23.21
N GLY A 1157 -0.94 -17.75 23.92
CA GLY A 1157 0.46 -17.67 24.29
C GLY A 1157 0.98 -16.24 24.37
N TRP A 1158 2.17 -16.08 24.96
CA TRP A 1158 2.89 -14.82 25.01
C TRP A 1158 3.72 -14.62 23.74
N TYR A 1159 3.77 -13.40 23.23
CA TYR A 1159 4.55 -13.02 22.05
C TYR A 1159 5.42 -11.81 22.38
N THR A 1160 6.57 -11.68 21.72
CA THR A 1160 7.51 -10.58 21.96
C THR A 1160 7.33 -9.39 21.02
N ASP A 1161 6.41 -9.52 20.06
CA ASP A 1161 6.04 -8.52 19.07
C ASP A 1161 4.52 -8.37 18.98
N LYS A 1162 4.08 -7.16 18.63
CA LYS A 1162 2.66 -6.80 18.55
C LYS A 1162 1.89 -7.53 17.44
N ASP A 1163 2.59 -7.98 16.40
CA ASP A 1163 2.01 -8.68 15.24
C ASP A 1163 1.89 -10.20 15.46
N TYR A 1164 2.30 -10.68 16.64
CA TYR A 1164 2.27 -12.08 17.06
C TYR A 1164 3.04 -13.04 16.14
N LYS A 1165 4.17 -12.60 15.58
CA LYS A 1165 5.06 -13.42 14.73
C LYS A 1165 6.15 -14.14 15.53
N LYS A 1166 6.55 -13.61 16.70
CA LYS A 1166 7.62 -14.12 17.57
C LYS A 1166 7.04 -14.61 18.90
N LYS A 1167 6.53 -15.84 18.87
CA LYS A 1167 6.01 -16.53 20.06
C LYS A 1167 7.13 -16.72 21.09
N LEU A 1168 6.83 -16.45 22.35
CA LEU A 1168 7.72 -16.77 23.47
C LEU A 1168 7.65 -18.27 23.73
N GLU A 1169 8.71 -18.99 23.41
CA GLU A 1169 8.79 -20.43 23.59
C GLU A 1169 8.59 -20.83 25.06
N ASN A 1170 7.76 -21.86 25.28
CA ASN A 1170 7.39 -22.40 26.60
C ASN A 1170 6.80 -21.38 27.59
N ASN A 1171 6.46 -20.16 27.14
CA ASN A 1171 6.10 -19.03 27.99
C ASN A 1171 7.19 -18.68 29.03
N GLU A 1172 8.47 -18.88 28.71
CA GLU A 1172 9.56 -18.67 29.67
C GLU A 1172 10.51 -17.53 29.29
N ILE A 1173 10.96 -16.78 30.30
CA ILE A 1173 12.14 -15.91 30.19
C ILE A 1173 13.31 -16.67 30.82
N LYS A 1174 14.19 -17.22 29.98
CA LYS A 1174 15.34 -18.03 30.42
C LYS A 1174 16.31 -17.22 31.30
N GLN A 1175 16.90 -17.87 32.31
CA GLN A 1175 18.00 -17.31 33.10
C GLN A 1175 19.12 -16.81 32.18
N GLY A 1176 19.74 -15.67 32.50
CA GLY A 1176 20.74 -15.04 31.63
C GLY A 1176 20.17 -14.10 30.56
N SER A 1177 18.84 -13.98 30.45
CA SER A 1177 18.20 -13.02 29.56
C SER A 1177 18.52 -11.57 29.95
N VAL A 1178 18.57 -10.67 28.95
CA VAL A 1178 18.85 -9.24 29.13
C VAL A 1178 17.89 -8.37 28.31
N GLY A 1179 17.78 -7.09 28.69
CA GLY A 1179 16.94 -6.07 28.05
C GLY A 1179 15.50 -6.07 28.59
N ASN A 1180 14.83 -4.91 28.51
CA ASN A 1180 13.40 -4.84 28.81
C ASN A 1180 12.62 -5.78 27.86
N LYS A 1181 11.57 -6.42 28.37
CA LYS A 1181 10.71 -7.31 27.58
C LYS A 1181 9.31 -6.73 27.52
N THR A 1182 8.79 -6.53 26.32
CA THR A 1182 7.37 -6.26 26.10
C THR A 1182 6.73 -7.52 25.57
N LEU A 1183 5.72 -8.03 26.29
CA LEU A 1183 5.05 -9.28 25.98
C LEU A 1183 3.59 -9.03 25.66
N TYR A 1184 3.13 -9.54 24.52
CA TYR A 1184 1.78 -9.39 24.01
C TYR A 1184 1.00 -10.69 24.24
N ALA A 1185 -0.13 -10.59 24.93
CA ALA A 1185 -1.04 -11.72 25.10
C ALA A 1185 -1.86 -11.91 23.82
N LYS A 1186 -1.71 -13.07 23.16
CA LYS A 1186 -2.56 -13.45 22.04
C LYS A 1186 -3.77 -14.22 22.56
N TRP A 1187 -4.94 -13.85 22.05
CA TRP A 1187 -6.21 -14.41 22.47
C TRP A 1187 -6.93 -15.04 21.27
N LYS A 1188 -7.62 -16.14 21.53
CA LYS A 1188 -8.60 -16.74 20.61
C LYS A 1188 -9.96 -16.61 21.27
N LYS A 1189 -10.95 -16.03 20.59
CA LYS A 1189 -12.31 -15.90 21.15
C LYS A 1189 -12.85 -17.31 21.42
N ASN A 1190 -13.37 -17.54 22.62
CA ASN A 1190 -14.04 -18.79 22.94
C ASN A 1190 -15.33 -18.80 22.14
N GLY A 1191 -15.49 -19.80 21.27
CA GLY A 1191 -16.77 -20.03 20.62
C GLY A 1191 -17.81 -20.25 21.70
N THR A 1192 -18.92 -19.52 21.64
CA THR A 1192 -20.18 -20.01 22.18
C THR A 1192 -20.50 -21.28 21.41
N SER A 1193 -20.13 -22.44 21.94
CA SER A 1193 -20.66 -23.71 21.50
C SER A 1193 -21.50 -24.28 22.63
N ASN A 1194 -22.80 -24.31 22.41
CA ASN A 1194 -23.76 -25.35 22.80
C ASN A 1194 -25.00 -25.00 21.96
N LYS A 1195 -25.52 -25.85 21.07
CA LYS A 1195 -25.64 -27.31 21.07
C LYS A 1195 -24.56 -27.98 20.21
N GLN A 1196 -23.75 -28.95 20.64
CA GLN A 1196 -24.02 -30.15 21.46
C GLN A 1196 -25.16 -30.97 20.85
N GLU A 1197 -24.80 -31.89 19.95
CA GLU A 1197 -25.23 -33.27 20.14
C GLU A 1197 -24.39 -33.82 21.31
N ILE A 1198 -25.07 -34.09 22.41
CA ILE A 1198 -24.67 -35.14 23.36
C ILE A 1198 -24.82 -36.47 22.61
N THR A 1199 -24.27 -37.55 23.15
CA THR A 1199 -24.07 -38.84 22.46
C THR A 1199 -25.36 -39.38 21.84
N ALA A 1200 -25.28 -40.57 21.21
CA ALA A 1200 -26.35 -41.55 21.39
C ALA A 1200 -27.02 -41.28 22.76
N ASP A 1201 -28.27 -40.86 22.69
CA ASP A 1201 -29.14 -40.41 23.76
C ASP A 1201 -28.80 -39.03 24.39
N GLU A 1202 -29.51 -38.00 23.90
CA GLU A 1202 -29.98 -36.80 24.63
C GLU A 1202 -29.07 -35.56 24.74
N MET A 1203 -29.02 -34.72 23.69
CA MET A 1203 -29.28 -33.24 23.71
C MET A 1203 -29.04 -32.61 22.35
#